data_AF-A0A938F024-F1
#
_entry.id   AF-A0A938F024-F1
#
_cell.length_a   1.000
_cell.length_b   1.000
_cell.length_c   1.000
_cell.angle_alpha   90.00
_cell.angle_beta   90.00
_cell.angle_gamma   90.00
#
_symmetry.space_group_name_H-M   'P 1'
#
loop_
_entity.id
_entity.type
_entity.pdbx_description
1 polymer ?
#
loop_
_entity_poly.entity_id
_entity_poly.type
_entity_poly.pdbx_seq_one_letter_code
_entity_poly.pdbx_strand_id
1 'polypeptide(L)'
;MGNLSSYNNTYDNKNKNKNNSILFTALITINTIFGLQILNFFITFLNNFLRERPSISLIQVGIYAIVTFLVVFLAGFLFLFSTKRILLPVLIALISAARLIIQINPWPPLSLAASALGTVLWMASIVFFISLVQEKRIGLVSVFFPSLFLGFAAATGIYGMFGTWDLIWQDNAVSYFLVFSFAAAYIWLSVKTSSYLEGSAYSDGSRNVFYTLIVFMPFIFLQLYRFQNIAALSAVTGFNTTAGSAIIVVLNIFIFSLIYLFAAELPLNRYRLLIQNLLAAAAFLLILLSFWPETAGGLYIAQAVAGNLASWWLLFTVIKKAAQMQDVKEYKIGQPDISRTKGKAPWKNTSAFGVSGILFFIFAFVYYGSYDMKFPVESWMIPVITAALLGFCALFSTIAESVSFHASCRKEKSENPPDKSLLKKAGLKKVKLMPVYFLLVTLIFPLIMILPVKNDPEISIKKDSVRIMDYNIHQGFNIEGYLDLESIARVIEGSSADIVALQEVSRGWVVNGSADTYEWLAERLNMNYRLFMPASDNVWGNAILSKYPLKLLKSGFLPRLDAPLRRSYLLAEADLASNSGIDRNINIMCTHIHHIKGEGSIREEQIKAILDAVSGLERTAVMGDFNAQSGEPEIQMIHDAGFIDSQAALGKDSQLTWVHYEPLERIDYIWVTSDIEISNLFVPYSTASDHLPVVVDIR
;
A
#
# COMPACT_ATOMS: atom_id res chain seq x y z
N MET A 1 0.16 63.37 6.66
CA MET A 1 0.98 62.15 6.90
C MET A 1 0.15 60.97 7.47
N GLY A 2 -1.10 60.76 7.04
CA GLY A 2 -2.00 59.76 7.65
C GLY A 2 -2.30 58.49 6.85
N ASN A 3 -1.77 58.32 5.63
CA ASN A 3 -2.20 57.24 4.72
C ASN A 3 -1.13 56.19 4.36
N LEU A 4 0.05 56.22 5.01
CA LEU A 4 1.12 55.23 4.78
C LEU A 4 1.15 54.09 5.81
N SER A 5 0.46 54.20 6.95
CA SER A 5 0.48 53.16 8.00
C SER A 5 -0.52 52.01 7.77
N SER A 6 -1.64 52.25 7.07
CA SER A 6 -2.64 51.20 6.80
C SER A 6 -2.26 50.27 5.64
N TYR A 7 -1.44 50.76 4.70
CA TYR A 7 -0.94 49.97 3.56
C TYR A 7 0.16 48.98 3.97
N ASN A 8 1.05 49.37 4.90
CA ASN A 8 2.09 48.46 5.43
C ASN A 8 1.49 47.35 6.30
N ASN A 9 0.48 47.65 7.14
CA ASN A 9 -0.19 46.64 7.98
C ASN A 9 -0.99 45.60 7.18
N THR A 10 -1.53 45.95 6.01
CA THR A 10 -2.27 45.01 5.16
C THR A 10 -1.37 44.16 4.25
N TYR A 11 -0.20 44.68 3.86
CA TYR A 11 0.83 43.91 3.16
C TYR A 11 1.51 42.89 4.09
N ASP A 12 1.87 43.29 5.31
CA ASP A 12 2.48 42.40 6.31
C ASP A 12 1.55 41.28 6.76
N ASN A 13 0.26 41.56 6.97
CA ASN A 13 -0.71 40.52 7.32
C ASN A 13 -0.98 39.52 6.18
N LYS A 14 -0.91 39.95 4.91
CA LYS A 14 -1.04 39.04 3.76
C LYS A 14 0.18 38.14 3.61
N ASN A 15 1.39 38.66 3.83
CA ASN A 15 2.62 37.86 3.79
C ASN A 15 2.71 36.88 4.97
N LYS A 16 2.32 37.29 6.19
CA LYS A 16 2.19 36.38 7.35
C LYS A 16 1.21 35.23 7.09
N ASN A 17 0.01 35.52 6.56
CA ASN A 17 -0.98 34.47 6.26
C ASN A 17 -0.53 33.52 5.14
N LYS A 18 0.21 34.02 4.13
CA LYS A 18 0.77 33.20 3.05
C LYS A 18 1.88 32.27 3.56
N ASN A 19 2.79 32.79 4.40
CA ASN A 19 3.88 31.99 4.98
C ASN A 19 3.34 30.89 5.91
N ASN A 20 2.31 31.18 6.70
CA ASN A 20 1.68 30.18 7.57
C ASN A 20 1.06 29.02 6.75
N SER A 21 0.41 29.32 5.62
CA SER A 21 -0.21 28.30 4.77
C SER A 21 0.81 27.30 4.21
N ILE A 22 1.98 27.77 3.78
CA ILE A 22 3.05 26.92 3.23
C ILE A 22 3.63 26.00 4.33
N LEU A 23 3.84 26.53 5.53
CA LEU A 23 4.35 25.74 6.67
C LEU A 23 3.40 24.61 7.06
N PHE A 24 2.09 24.92 7.20
CA PHE A 24 1.09 23.89 7.47
C PHE A 24 0.99 22.88 6.32
N THR A 25 1.15 23.30 5.07
CA THR A 25 1.14 22.38 3.93
C THR A 25 2.30 21.39 4.01
N ALA A 26 3.52 21.86 4.18
CA ALA A 26 4.68 20.97 4.33
C ALA A 26 4.52 20.03 5.53
N LEU A 27 4.02 20.54 6.66
CA LEU A 27 3.82 19.77 7.89
C LEU A 27 2.81 18.63 7.71
N ILE A 28 1.64 18.90 7.10
CA ILE A 28 0.59 17.89 6.87
C ILE A 28 1.02 16.88 5.81
N THR A 29 1.76 17.33 4.79
CA THR A 29 2.33 16.43 3.76
C THR A 29 3.30 15.44 4.38
N ILE A 30 4.29 15.89 5.17
CA ILE A 30 5.23 14.96 5.85
C ILE A 30 4.50 14.06 6.85
N ASN A 31 3.53 14.61 7.59
CA ASN A 31 2.69 13.83 8.50
C ASN A 31 1.98 12.67 7.79
N THR A 32 1.45 12.92 6.60
CA THR A 32 0.77 11.90 5.79
C THR A 32 1.76 10.86 5.27
N ILE A 33 2.94 11.27 4.80
CA ILE A 33 4.00 10.34 4.34
C ILE A 33 4.40 9.40 5.47
N PHE A 34 4.81 9.94 6.63
CA PHE A 34 5.25 9.12 7.77
C PHE A 34 4.12 8.22 8.28
N GLY A 35 2.89 8.74 8.33
CA GLY A 35 1.73 7.97 8.75
C GLY A 35 1.43 6.77 7.86
N LEU A 36 1.48 6.95 6.54
CA LEU A 36 1.26 5.87 5.57
C LEU A 36 2.37 4.82 5.65
N GLN A 37 3.64 5.23 5.76
CA GLN A 37 4.75 4.29 5.92
C GLN A 37 4.62 3.47 7.22
N ILE A 38 4.34 4.13 8.35
CA ILE A 38 4.16 3.47 9.65
C ILE A 38 2.96 2.52 9.62
N LEU A 39 1.83 2.93 9.02
CA LEU A 39 0.64 2.09 8.89
C LEU A 39 0.94 0.85 8.04
N ASN A 40 1.60 1.02 6.88
CA ASN A 40 1.95 -0.08 5.99
C ASN A 40 2.88 -1.08 6.69
N PHE A 41 3.90 -0.58 7.41
CA PHE A 41 4.77 -1.42 8.24
C PHE A 41 3.97 -2.15 9.32
N PHE A 42 3.10 -1.45 10.07
CA PHE A 42 2.28 -2.06 11.12
C PHE A 42 1.44 -3.23 10.60
N ILE A 43 0.75 -3.06 9.47
CA ILE A 43 -0.08 -4.11 8.86
C ILE A 43 0.79 -5.28 8.40
N THR A 44 1.93 -4.96 7.78
CA THR A 44 2.85 -5.97 7.25
C THR A 44 3.46 -6.81 8.36
N PHE A 45 3.93 -6.18 9.44
CA PHE A 45 4.50 -6.87 10.60
C PHE A 45 3.45 -7.64 11.41
N LEU A 46 2.22 -7.16 11.43
CA LEU A 46 1.12 -7.89 12.05
C LEU A 46 0.88 -9.24 11.35
N ASN A 47 1.03 -9.30 10.03
CA ASN A 47 0.97 -10.55 9.27
C ASN A 47 2.29 -11.32 9.44
N ASN A 48 3.40 -10.84 8.88
CA ASN A 48 4.59 -11.68 8.66
C ASN A 48 5.51 -11.83 9.88
N PHE A 49 5.31 -11.07 10.96
CA PHE A 49 6.06 -11.31 12.20
C PHE A 49 5.20 -11.96 13.28
N LEU A 50 4.00 -11.42 13.53
CA LEU A 50 3.19 -11.88 14.65
C LEU A 50 2.45 -13.18 14.31
N ARG A 51 1.92 -13.34 13.09
CA ARG A 51 1.07 -14.47 12.70
C ARG A 51 1.87 -15.75 12.43
N GLU A 52 3.05 -15.64 11.84
CA GLU A 52 3.87 -16.80 11.43
C GLU A 52 4.53 -17.51 12.62
N ARG A 53 4.46 -16.93 13.81
CA ARG A 53 4.89 -17.61 15.04
C ARG A 53 3.96 -18.79 15.32
N PRO A 54 4.48 -20.02 15.48
CA PRO A 54 3.66 -21.22 15.67
C PRO A 54 2.68 -21.16 16.84
N SER A 55 2.96 -20.34 17.86
CA SER A 55 2.14 -20.19 19.06
C SER A 55 1.07 -19.10 18.97
N ILE A 56 0.98 -18.37 17.85
CA ILE A 56 0.08 -17.23 17.70
C ILE A 56 -1.05 -17.55 16.72
N SER A 57 -2.27 -17.62 17.25
CA SER A 57 -3.48 -17.77 16.45
C SER A 57 -3.86 -16.48 15.72
N LEU A 58 -4.58 -16.60 14.59
CA LEU A 58 -5.16 -15.46 13.88
C LEU A 58 -6.06 -14.58 14.79
N ILE A 59 -6.69 -15.18 15.80
CA ILE A 59 -7.50 -14.45 16.79
C ILE A 59 -6.62 -13.50 17.62
N GLN A 60 -5.44 -13.93 18.06
CA GLN A 60 -4.51 -13.07 18.82
C GLN A 60 -3.98 -11.92 17.97
N VAL A 61 -3.69 -12.18 16.69
CA VAL A 61 -3.34 -11.13 15.71
C VAL A 61 -4.48 -10.10 15.62
N GLY A 62 -5.72 -10.58 15.49
CA GLY A 62 -6.89 -9.71 15.44
C GLY A 62 -7.12 -8.91 16.72
N ILE A 63 -6.89 -9.51 17.90
CA ILE A 63 -6.96 -8.81 19.19
C ILE A 63 -5.92 -7.67 19.24
N TYR A 64 -4.67 -7.93 18.86
CA TYR A 64 -3.61 -6.91 18.87
C TYR A 64 -3.97 -5.72 17.98
N ALA A 65 -4.49 -6.00 16.78
CA ALA A 65 -4.93 -4.98 15.84
C ALA A 65 -6.12 -4.17 16.36
N ILE A 66 -7.17 -4.84 16.85
CA ILE A 66 -8.36 -4.19 17.42
C ILE A 66 -7.96 -3.31 18.61
N VAL A 67 -7.12 -3.81 19.52
CA VAL A 67 -6.63 -3.02 20.67
C VAL A 67 -5.91 -1.78 20.19
N THR A 68 -5.05 -1.87 19.16
CA THR A 68 -4.35 -0.72 18.59
C THR A 68 -5.34 0.38 18.16
N PHE A 69 -6.38 0.02 17.41
CA PHE A 69 -7.39 1.00 16.98
C PHE A 69 -8.35 1.45 18.11
N LEU A 70 -8.57 0.64 19.14
CA LEU A 70 -9.31 1.05 20.35
C LEU A 70 -8.57 2.13 21.15
N VAL A 71 -7.23 2.13 21.15
CA VAL A 71 -6.45 3.19 21.83
C VAL A 71 -6.67 4.56 21.19
N VAL A 72 -7.08 4.64 19.91
CA VAL A 72 -7.41 5.92 19.25
C VAL A 72 -8.56 6.65 19.94
N PHE A 73 -9.51 5.92 20.56
CA PHE A 73 -10.60 6.55 21.33
C PHE A 73 -10.05 7.28 22.56
N LEU A 74 -8.94 6.80 23.13
CA LEU A 74 -8.26 7.43 24.26
C LEU A 74 -7.41 8.63 23.84
N ALA A 75 -7.18 8.85 22.53
CA ALA A 75 -6.43 10.00 22.05
C ALA A 75 -7.06 11.33 22.51
N GLY A 76 -8.37 11.36 22.76
CA GLY A 76 -9.08 12.53 23.30
C GLY A 76 -8.48 13.05 24.62
N PHE A 77 -7.91 12.19 25.47
CA PHE A 77 -7.23 12.61 26.69
C PHE A 77 -5.99 13.48 26.42
N LEU A 78 -5.27 13.25 25.31
CA LEU A 78 -4.12 14.08 24.93
C LEU A 78 -4.54 15.54 24.70
N PHE A 79 -5.75 15.76 24.20
CA PHE A 79 -6.34 17.08 23.94
C PHE A 79 -6.89 17.75 25.20
N LEU A 80 -7.21 16.99 26.25
CA LEU A 80 -7.70 17.56 27.52
C LEU A 80 -6.60 18.29 28.28
N PHE A 81 -5.40 17.71 28.30
CA PHE A 81 -4.30 18.15 29.18
C PHE A 81 -3.25 19.00 28.47
N SER A 82 -3.38 19.22 27.16
CA SER A 82 -2.38 19.93 26.36
C SER A 82 -3.00 21.14 25.65
N THR A 83 -2.22 22.20 25.50
CA THR A 83 -2.57 23.30 24.59
C THR A 83 -2.13 22.95 23.17
N LYS A 84 -2.74 23.57 22.14
CA LYS A 84 -2.35 23.34 20.73
C LYS A 84 -0.87 23.58 20.46
N ARG A 85 -0.32 24.61 21.10
CA ARG A 85 1.10 25.00 21.00
C ARG A 85 2.04 23.90 21.53
N ILE A 86 1.60 23.11 22.50
CA ILE A 86 2.39 22.02 23.10
C ILE A 86 2.08 20.70 22.40
N LEU A 87 0.80 20.40 22.19
CA LEU A 87 0.35 19.11 21.66
C LEU A 87 0.89 18.85 20.25
N LEU A 88 0.95 19.87 19.39
CA LEU A 88 1.42 19.70 18.03
C LEU A 88 2.89 19.22 18.01
N PRO A 89 3.89 19.95 18.55
CA PRO A 89 5.27 19.45 18.57
C PRO A 89 5.42 18.08 19.24
N VAL A 90 4.67 17.80 20.32
CA VAL A 90 4.73 16.51 21.02
C VAL A 90 4.25 15.37 20.12
N LEU A 91 3.08 15.49 19.48
CA LEU A 91 2.58 14.46 18.57
C LEU A 91 3.58 14.20 17.43
N ILE A 92 4.10 15.27 16.84
CA ILE A 92 5.03 15.18 15.70
C ILE A 92 6.36 14.55 16.13
N ALA A 93 6.89 14.91 17.31
CA ALA A 93 8.10 14.32 17.86
C ALA A 93 7.93 12.82 18.14
N LEU A 94 6.78 12.40 18.68
CA LEU A 94 6.51 11.00 18.96
C LEU A 94 6.30 10.18 17.68
N ILE A 95 5.64 10.73 16.65
CA ILE A 95 5.54 10.08 15.32
C ILE A 95 6.93 9.93 14.69
N SER A 96 7.76 10.99 14.75
CA SER A 96 9.15 10.92 14.27
C SER A 96 9.96 9.88 15.05
N ALA A 97 9.82 9.81 16.37
CA ALA A 97 10.50 8.81 17.19
C ALA A 97 10.07 7.39 16.82
N ALA A 98 8.77 7.13 16.65
CA ALA A 98 8.26 5.85 16.17
C ALA A 98 8.85 5.49 14.79
N ARG A 99 8.85 6.43 13.84
CA ARG A 99 9.43 6.21 12.50
C ARG A 99 10.91 5.89 12.54
N LEU A 100 11.67 6.58 13.39
CA LEU A 100 13.12 6.37 13.57
C LEU A 100 13.41 5.05 14.28
N ILE A 101 12.64 4.69 15.31
CA ILE A 101 12.75 3.39 15.98
C ILE A 101 12.57 2.28 14.95
N ILE A 102 11.49 2.32 14.16
CA ILE A 102 11.24 1.29 13.13
C ILE A 102 12.41 1.19 12.13
N GLN A 103 13.02 2.33 11.77
CA GLN A 103 14.11 2.36 10.80
C GLN A 103 15.40 1.70 11.30
N ILE A 104 15.75 1.89 12.59
CA ILE A 104 17.08 1.51 13.11
C ILE A 104 17.04 0.30 14.04
N ASN A 105 15.85 -0.11 14.51
CA ASN A 105 15.72 -1.14 15.51
C ASN A 105 15.54 -2.52 14.84
N PRO A 106 16.49 -3.45 15.04
CA PRO A 106 16.41 -4.79 14.49
C PRO A 106 15.50 -5.72 15.31
N TRP A 107 15.01 -5.29 16.49
CA TRP A 107 14.22 -6.13 17.38
C TRP A 107 12.72 -6.09 17.03
N PRO A 108 12.13 -7.16 16.45
CA PRO A 108 10.79 -7.08 15.88
C PRO A 108 9.66 -6.68 16.86
N PRO A 109 9.61 -7.16 18.12
CA PRO A 109 8.57 -6.77 19.08
C PRO A 109 8.51 -5.25 19.33
N LEU A 110 9.66 -4.59 19.45
CA LEU A 110 9.71 -3.14 19.65
C LEU A 110 9.28 -2.39 18.39
N SER A 111 9.66 -2.87 17.20
CA SER A 111 9.23 -2.28 15.92
C SER A 111 7.72 -2.45 15.69
N LEU A 112 7.13 -3.58 16.08
CA LEU A 112 5.68 -3.79 16.08
C LEU A 112 4.96 -2.86 17.06
N ALA A 113 5.47 -2.71 18.29
CA ALA A 113 4.90 -1.80 19.27
C ALA A 113 5.02 -0.32 18.85
N ALA A 114 6.17 0.07 18.31
CA ALA A 114 6.43 1.41 17.82
C ALA A 114 5.53 1.76 16.61
N SER A 115 5.32 0.81 15.69
CA SER A 115 4.44 1.03 14.54
C SER A 115 2.95 1.09 14.91
N ALA A 116 2.50 0.27 15.87
CA ALA A 116 1.16 0.36 16.44
C ALA A 116 0.92 1.73 17.10
N LEU A 117 1.83 2.14 18.00
CA LEU A 117 1.74 3.44 18.67
C LEU A 117 1.85 4.61 17.67
N GLY A 118 2.77 4.52 16.70
CA GLY A 118 2.95 5.51 15.66
C GLY A 118 1.69 5.68 14.79
N THR A 119 0.99 4.59 14.47
CA THR A 119 -0.30 4.62 13.76
C THR A 119 -1.37 5.36 14.58
N VAL A 120 -1.49 5.07 15.89
CA VAL A 120 -2.42 5.76 16.79
C VAL A 120 -2.12 7.26 16.87
N LEU A 121 -0.85 7.62 17.05
CA LEU A 121 -0.40 9.02 17.14
C LEU A 121 -0.63 9.78 15.83
N TRP A 122 -0.40 9.11 14.69
CA TRP A 122 -0.69 9.69 13.38
C TRP A 122 -2.19 9.95 13.21
N MET A 123 -3.07 8.99 13.54
CA MET A 123 -4.51 9.20 13.52
C MET A 123 -4.93 10.36 14.44
N ALA A 124 -4.36 10.46 15.64
CA ALA A 124 -4.59 11.58 16.54
C ALA A 124 -4.14 12.93 15.96
N SER A 125 -3.03 12.96 15.21
CA SER A 125 -2.57 14.16 14.52
C SER A 125 -3.49 14.61 13.38
N ILE A 126 -4.13 13.68 12.65
CA ILE A 126 -5.15 14.02 11.66
C ILE A 126 -6.37 14.65 12.33
N VAL A 127 -6.82 14.09 13.47
CA VAL A 127 -7.88 14.69 14.29
C VAL A 127 -7.52 16.11 14.74
N PHE A 128 -6.26 16.33 15.14
CA PHE A 128 -5.75 17.66 15.49
C PHE A 128 -5.87 18.64 14.31
N PHE A 129 -5.45 18.26 13.11
CA PHE A 129 -5.56 19.11 11.94
C PHE A 129 -7.01 19.37 11.52
N ILE A 130 -7.89 18.38 11.63
CA ILE A 130 -9.34 18.56 11.38
C ILE A 130 -9.94 19.57 12.37
N SER A 131 -9.55 19.54 13.65
CA SER A 131 -9.96 20.57 14.63
C SER A 131 -9.54 21.96 14.17
N LEU A 132 -8.31 22.14 13.65
CA LEU A 132 -7.87 23.43 13.12
C LEU A 132 -8.67 23.89 11.90
N VAL A 133 -9.09 22.96 11.04
CA VAL A 133 -9.98 23.26 9.90
C VAL A 133 -11.35 23.70 10.39
N GLN A 134 -11.94 22.97 11.34
CA GLN A 134 -13.26 23.29 11.92
C GLN A 134 -13.25 24.65 12.64
N GLU A 135 -12.12 25.04 13.22
CA GLU A 135 -11.89 26.37 13.81
C GLU A 135 -11.58 27.46 12.77
N LYS A 136 -11.49 27.11 11.48
CA LYS A 136 -11.10 28.00 10.37
C LYS A 136 -9.70 28.62 10.55
N ARG A 137 -8.82 27.97 11.33
CA ARG A 137 -7.41 28.39 11.49
C ARG A 137 -6.56 28.03 10.27
N ILE A 138 -6.88 26.91 9.63
CA ILE A 138 -6.34 26.52 8.34
C ILE A 138 -7.50 26.29 7.37
N GLY A 139 -7.32 26.67 6.11
CA GLY A 139 -8.35 26.49 5.09
C GLY A 139 -8.43 25.04 4.62
N LEU A 140 -9.64 24.49 4.51
CA LEU A 140 -9.87 23.14 3.99
C LEU A 140 -9.33 22.98 2.56
N VAL A 141 -9.80 23.83 1.64
CA VAL A 141 -9.49 23.77 0.20
C VAL A 141 -8.11 24.33 -0.12
N SER A 142 -7.59 25.24 0.71
CA SER A 142 -6.33 25.93 0.43
C SER A 142 -5.12 25.34 1.14
N VAL A 143 -5.31 24.52 2.18
CA VAL A 143 -4.24 23.96 2.99
C VAL A 143 -4.50 22.48 3.25
N PHE A 144 -5.48 22.13 4.09
CA PHE A 144 -5.59 20.76 4.63
C PHE A 144 -5.77 19.68 3.55
N PHE A 145 -6.79 19.80 2.71
CA PHE A 145 -7.10 18.77 1.71
C PHE A 145 -5.99 18.64 0.63
N PRO A 146 -5.46 19.75 0.05
CA PRO A 146 -4.30 19.67 -0.82
C PRO A 146 -3.06 19.03 -0.19
N SER A 147 -2.82 19.29 1.09
CA SER A 147 -1.61 18.79 1.77
C SER A 147 -1.72 17.31 2.07
N LEU A 148 -2.92 16.83 2.41
CA LEU A 148 -3.23 15.42 2.53
C LEU A 148 -3.04 14.71 1.19
N PHE A 149 -3.62 15.24 0.12
CA PHE A 149 -3.47 14.70 -1.24
C PHE A 149 -2.00 14.65 -1.67
N LEU A 150 -1.26 15.75 -1.49
CA LEU A 150 0.18 15.81 -1.79
C LEU A 150 0.97 14.80 -0.95
N GLY A 151 0.56 14.57 0.29
CA GLY A 151 1.12 13.53 1.14
C GLY A 151 1.00 12.12 0.55
N PHE A 152 -0.20 11.75 0.08
CA PHE A 152 -0.41 10.48 -0.62
C PHE A 152 0.42 10.41 -1.91
N ALA A 153 0.34 11.44 -2.75
CA ALA A 153 1.07 11.46 -4.02
C ALA A 153 2.59 11.38 -3.83
N ALA A 154 3.14 12.08 -2.83
CA ALA A 154 4.55 12.02 -2.49
C ALA A 154 4.95 10.68 -1.86
N ALA A 155 4.10 10.09 -1.01
CA ALA A 155 4.35 8.75 -0.46
C ALA A 155 4.44 7.70 -1.57
N THR A 156 3.47 7.71 -2.50
CA THR A 156 3.48 6.81 -3.68
C THR A 156 4.67 7.09 -4.60
N GLY A 157 5.05 8.37 -4.77
CA GLY A 157 6.22 8.75 -5.56
C GLY A 157 7.53 8.24 -4.96
N ILE A 158 7.72 8.41 -3.64
CA ILE A 158 8.86 7.84 -2.90
C ILE A 158 8.86 6.33 -3.05
N TYR A 159 7.71 5.69 -2.85
CA TYR A 159 7.57 4.25 -2.98
C TYR A 159 7.98 3.72 -4.36
N GLY A 160 7.52 4.38 -5.42
CA GLY A 160 7.95 4.11 -6.79
C GLY A 160 9.45 4.31 -6.97
N MET A 161 10.00 5.44 -6.49
CA MET A 161 11.43 5.77 -6.59
C MET A 161 12.37 4.70 -6.05
N PHE A 162 11.93 3.91 -5.08
CA PHE A 162 12.69 2.83 -4.48
C PHE A 162 12.23 1.45 -4.99
N GLY A 163 11.73 1.38 -6.22
CA GLY A 163 11.37 0.12 -6.87
C GLY A 163 10.23 -0.62 -6.17
N THR A 164 9.33 0.10 -5.49
CA THR A 164 8.28 -0.46 -4.62
C THR A 164 8.81 -1.20 -3.38
N TRP A 165 10.08 -1.04 -3.01
CA TRP A 165 10.61 -1.48 -1.73
C TRP A 165 10.88 -0.24 -0.86
N ASP A 166 9.90 0.14 -0.04
CA ASP A 166 9.89 1.42 0.70
C ASP A 166 11.13 1.62 1.59
N LEU A 167 11.51 2.88 1.80
CA LEU A 167 12.61 3.33 2.67
C LEU A 167 12.56 2.71 4.08
N ILE A 168 11.36 2.40 4.58
CA ILE A 168 11.17 1.82 5.92
C ILE A 168 11.78 0.43 6.07
N TRP A 169 11.97 -0.29 4.95
CA TRP A 169 12.54 -1.64 4.93
C TRP A 169 14.03 -1.67 4.60
N GLN A 170 14.58 -0.54 4.15
CA GLN A 170 15.94 -0.49 3.63
C GLN A 170 16.97 -0.14 4.71
N ASP A 171 17.89 -1.07 4.96
CA ASP A 171 19.05 -0.87 5.81
C ASP A 171 20.25 -0.36 4.99
N ASN A 172 20.26 0.95 4.69
CA ASN A 172 21.39 1.60 4.04
C ASN A 172 21.54 3.07 4.42
N ALA A 173 22.75 3.60 4.24
CA ALA A 173 23.12 4.97 4.63
C ALA A 173 22.24 6.06 3.99
N VAL A 174 21.81 5.86 2.73
CA VAL A 174 20.95 6.80 2.01
C VAL A 174 19.57 6.87 2.67
N SER A 175 18.98 5.70 2.96
CA SER A 175 17.68 5.60 3.62
C SER A 175 17.71 6.23 5.01
N TYR A 176 18.74 5.94 5.80
CA TYR A 176 18.95 6.58 7.10
C TYR A 176 19.02 8.10 6.96
N PHE A 177 19.89 8.62 6.10
CA PHE A 177 20.06 10.06 5.92
C PHE A 177 18.74 10.76 5.54
N LEU A 178 17.98 10.18 4.60
CA LEU A 178 16.70 10.74 4.16
C LEU A 178 15.67 10.75 5.29
N VAL A 179 15.52 9.65 6.02
CA VAL A 179 14.54 9.55 7.12
C VAL A 179 14.91 10.48 8.28
N PHE A 180 16.19 10.54 8.68
CA PHE A 180 16.65 11.51 9.69
C PHE A 180 16.41 12.96 9.26
N SER A 181 16.69 13.28 7.99
CA SER A 181 16.46 14.61 7.43
C SER A 181 14.99 14.99 7.43
N PHE A 182 14.10 14.07 7.01
CA PHE A 182 12.66 14.29 7.08
C PHE A 182 12.16 14.42 8.50
N ALA A 183 12.61 13.59 9.44
CA ALA A 183 12.23 13.67 10.85
C ALA A 183 12.66 15.01 11.47
N ALA A 184 13.88 15.47 11.19
CA ALA A 184 14.38 16.75 11.66
C ALA A 184 13.58 17.93 11.08
N ALA A 185 13.32 17.93 9.77
CA ALA A 185 12.50 18.95 9.11
C ALA A 185 11.07 18.95 9.67
N TYR A 186 10.51 17.78 9.93
CA TYR A 186 9.16 17.60 10.45
C TYR A 186 9.00 18.17 11.86
N ILE A 187 9.95 17.86 12.75
CA ILE A 187 10.01 18.42 14.11
C ILE A 187 10.19 19.94 14.04
N TRP A 188 11.13 20.45 13.24
CA TRP A 188 11.35 21.89 13.09
C TRP A 188 10.10 22.62 12.59
N LEU A 189 9.43 22.08 11.57
CA LEU A 189 8.17 22.62 11.04
C LEU A 189 7.10 22.66 12.13
N SER A 190 6.99 21.62 12.96
CA SER A 190 5.99 21.56 14.03
C SER A 190 6.21 22.65 15.07
N VAL A 191 7.45 22.88 15.52
CA VAL A 191 7.81 23.92 16.48
C VAL A 191 7.51 25.29 15.91
N LYS A 192 7.95 25.55 14.67
CA LYS A 192 7.69 26.83 14.00
C LYS A 192 6.20 27.10 13.83
N THR A 193 5.45 26.09 13.39
CA THR A 193 4.01 26.21 13.13
C THR A 193 3.20 26.35 14.41
N SER A 194 3.62 25.70 15.49
CA SER A 194 2.97 25.77 16.80
C SER A 194 2.97 27.19 17.39
N SER A 195 3.94 28.02 17.02
CA SER A 195 4.02 29.43 17.46
C SER A 195 2.85 30.28 16.97
N TYR A 196 2.16 29.86 15.90
CA TYR A 196 0.98 30.55 15.36
C TYR A 196 -0.35 30.05 15.95
N LEU A 197 -0.31 29.07 16.86
CA LEU A 197 -1.50 28.47 17.47
C LEU A 197 -1.75 29.06 18.86
N GLU A 198 -2.56 30.12 18.92
CA GLU A 198 -3.03 30.73 20.18
C GLU A 198 -4.42 30.19 20.61
N GLY A 199 -4.66 30.01 21.92
CA GLY A 199 -5.96 29.59 22.48
C GLY A 199 -6.08 28.09 22.79
N SER A 200 -6.96 27.73 23.74
CA SER A 200 -6.97 26.42 24.40
C SER A 200 -8.03 25.42 23.94
N ALA A 201 -9.21 25.83 23.45
CA ALA A 201 -10.29 24.88 23.16
C ALA A 201 -10.17 24.27 21.76
N TYR A 202 -10.28 22.95 21.66
CA TYR A 202 -10.37 22.21 20.40
C TYR A 202 -11.83 22.17 19.90
N SER A 203 -12.02 22.15 18.59
CA SER A 203 -13.33 21.99 17.97
C SER A 203 -13.65 20.51 17.79
N ASP A 204 -14.89 20.15 18.13
CA ASP A 204 -15.44 18.80 17.98
C ASP A 204 -16.49 18.72 16.85
N GLY A 205 -16.38 19.69 15.93
CA GLY A 205 -17.24 19.96 14.78
C GLY A 205 -18.75 19.84 14.99
N SER A 206 -19.48 19.74 13.89
CA SER A 206 -20.95 19.60 13.91
C SER A 206 -21.41 18.21 14.38
N ARG A 207 -22.73 18.03 14.56
CA ARG A 207 -23.32 16.70 14.86
C ARG A 207 -23.05 15.65 13.77
N ASN A 208 -22.71 16.12 12.56
CA ASN A 208 -22.54 15.29 11.39
C ASN A 208 -21.15 14.66 11.28
N VAL A 209 -20.21 15.10 12.12
CA VAL A 209 -18.80 14.71 12.00
C VAL A 209 -18.60 13.21 12.09
N PHE A 210 -19.37 12.54 12.96
CA PHE A 210 -19.19 11.12 13.23
C PHE A 210 -19.34 10.28 11.96
N TYR A 211 -20.49 10.33 11.30
CA TYR A 211 -20.73 9.53 10.09
C TYR A 211 -19.85 9.96 8.89
N THR A 212 -19.26 11.16 8.93
CA THR A 212 -18.34 11.62 7.90
C THR A 212 -16.91 11.11 8.12
N LEU A 213 -16.39 11.06 9.34
CA LEU A 213 -14.98 10.70 9.53
C LEU A 213 -14.74 9.18 9.63
N ILE A 214 -15.78 8.37 9.86
CA ILE A 214 -15.66 6.89 9.90
C ILE A 214 -15.14 6.28 8.60
N VAL A 215 -15.28 6.97 7.46
CA VAL A 215 -14.84 6.46 6.15
C VAL A 215 -13.40 6.84 5.78
N PHE A 216 -12.69 7.57 6.66
CA PHE A 216 -11.33 8.03 6.36
C PHE A 216 -10.34 6.87 6.19
N MET A 217 -10.22 5.97 7.16
CA MET A 217 -9.35 4.80 7.06
C MET A 217 -9.86 3.78 6.03
N PRO A 218 -11.17 3.48 5.89
CA PRO A 218 -11.70 2.74 4.75
C PRO A 218 -11.28 3.30 3.38
N PHE A 219 -11.24 4.63 3.22
CA PHE A 219 -10.66 5.26 2.03
C PHE A 219 -9.18 4.92 1.86
N ILE A 220 -8.38 4.92 2.94
CA ILE A 220 -6.96 4.53 2.89
C ILE A 220 -6.81 3.08 2.45
N PHE A 221 -7.66 2.16 2.92
CA PHE A 221 -7.66 0.77 2.45
C PHE A 221 -7.80 0.70 0.93
N LEU A 222 -8.76 1.42 0.35
CA LEU A 222 -8.95 1.45 -1.11
C LEU A 222 -7.75 2.07 -1.85
N GLN A 223 -7.11 3.08 -1.26
CA GLN A 223 -5.89 3.68 -1.81
C GLN A 223 -4.74 2.67 -1.82
N LEU A 224 -4.45 2.02 -0.70
CA LEU A 224 -3.38 1.03 -0.58
C LEU A 224 -3.64 -0.23 -1.42
N TYR A 225 -4.90 -0.66 -1.49
CA TYR A 225 -5.28 -1.87 -2.21
C TYR A 225 -5.18 -1.69 -3.74
N ARG A 226 -5.59 -0.54 -4.29
CA ARG A 226 -5.69 -0.37 -5.75
C ARG A 226 -5.13 0.95 -6.26
N PHE A 227 -5.51 2.09 -5.69
CA PHE A 227 -5.32 3.38 -6.38
C PHE A 227 -3.90 3.98 -6.27
N GLN A 228 -3.16 3.63 -5.23
CA GLN A 228 -1.76 4.03 -5.00
C GLN A 228 -0.81 2.82 -5.06
N ASN A 229 -1.33 1.65 -5.46
CA ASN A 229 -0.58 0.40 -5.48
C ASN A 229 0.10 0.20 -6.84
N ILE A 230 1.36 0.66 -6.93
CA ILE A 230 2.16 0.56 -8.15
C ILE A 230 2.36 -0.90 -8.56
N ALA A 231 2.73 -1.76 -7.60
CA ALA A 231 3.01 -3.16 -7.84
C ALA A 231 1.78 -3.91 -8.37
N ALA A 232 0.61 -3.73 -7.76
CA ALA A 232 -0.62 -4.36 -8.23
C ALA A 232 -1.05 -3.85 -9.61
N LEU A 233 -0.85 -2.56 -9.91
CA LEU A 233 -1.07 -2.02 -11.25
C LEU A 233 -0.15 -2.71 -12.27
N SER A 234 1.14 -2.75 -11.99
CA SER A 234 2.16 -3.39 -12.83
C SER A 234 1.88 -4.88 -13.06
N ALA A 235 1.48 -5.60 -12.02
CA ALA A 235 1.14 -7.02 -12.09
C ALA A 235 -0.05 -7.30 -13.02
N VAL A 236 -1.13 -6.51 -12.88
CA VAL A 236 -2.37 -6.74 -13.65
C VAL A 236 -2.28 -6.22 -15.09
N THR A 237 -1.51 -5.15 -15.33
CA THR A 237 -1.38 -4.57 -16.68
C THR A 237 -0.21 -5.14 -17.47
N GLY A 238 0.72 -5.85 -16.82
CA GLY A 238 1.97 -6.32 -17.43
C GLY A 238 3.00 -5.20 -17.68
N PHE A 239 2.82 -4.03 -17.05
CA PHE A 239 3.80 -2.94 -17.14
C PHE A 239 4.88 -3.12 -16.07
N ASN A 240 6.10 -2.65 -16.34
CA ASN A 240 7.12 -2.55 -15.31
C ASN A 240 6.73 -1.51 -14.24
N THR A 241 7.39 -1.57 -13.08
CA THR A 241 7.12 -0.69 -11.93
C THR A 241 7.36 0.78 -12.25
N THR A 242 8.32 1.10 -13.11
CA THR A 242 8.61 2.48 -13.54
C THR A 242 7.44 3.09 -14.31
N ALA A 243 6.90 2.37 -15.30
CA ALA A 243 5.73 2.80 -16.05
C ALA A 243 4.48 2.89 -15.16
N GLY A 244 4.27 1.90 -14.30
CA GLY A 244 3.18 1.92 -13.30
C GLY A 244 3.25 3.15 -12.38
N SER A 245 4.45 3.48 -11.90
CA SER A 245 4.71 4.67 -11.07
C SER A 245 4.37 5.96 -11.82
N ALA A 246 4.84 6.09 -13.07
CA ALA A 246 4.58 7.27 -13.90
C ALA A 246 3.08 7.48 -14.13
N ILE A 247 2.33 6.40 -14.42
CA ILE A 247 0.87 6.44 -14.58
C ILE A 247 0.22 7.00 -13.31
N ILE A 248 0.49 6.41 -12.14
CA ILE A 248 -0.17 6.84 -10.89
C ILE A 248 0.19 8.29 -10.54
N VAL A 249 1.45 8.71 -10.74
CA VAL A 249 1.88 10.10 -10.49
C VAL A 249 1.14 11.09 -11.40
N VAL A 250 1.05 10.82 -12.71
CA VAL A 250 0.33 11.67 -13.66
C VAL A 250 -1.16 11.74 -13.30
N LEU A 251 -1.74 10.63 -12.88
CA LEU A 251 -3.13 10.59 -12.43
C LEU A 251 -3.35 11.42 -11.17
N ASN A 252 -2.46 11.35 -10.19
CA ASN A 252 -2.53 12.17 -8.99
C ASN A 252 -2.51 13.68 -9.33
N ILE A 253 -1.66 14.11 -10.27
CA ILE A 253 -1.62 15.50 -10.78
C ILE A 253 -2.96 15.92 -11.43
N PHE A 254 -3.48 15.07 -12.32
CA PHE A 254 -4.72 15.34 -13.03
C PHE A 254 -5.92 15.44 -12.07
N ILE A 255 -6.05 14.48 -11.16
CA ILE A 255 -7.11 14.43 -10.15
C ILE A 255 -7.06 15.66 -9.25
N PHE A 256 -5.87 16.01 -8.75
CA PHE A 256 -5.70 17.18 -7.89
C PHE A 256 -6.14 18.46 -8.61
N SER A 257 -5.72 18.63 -9.87
CA SER A 257 -6.10 19.78 -10.71
C SER A 257 -7.61 19.88 -10.89
N LEU A 258 -8.26 18.75 -11.18
CA LEU A 258 -9.72 18.70 -11.36
C LEU A 258 -10.46 19.04 -10.07
N ILE A 259 -10.11 18.40 -8.94
CA ILE A 259 -10.76 18.67 -7.65
C ILE A 259 -10.54 20.13 -7.24
N TYR A 260 -9.33 20.67 -7.41
CA TYR A 260 -9.04 22.06 -7.08
C TYR A 260 -9.86 23.07 -7.90
N LEU A 261 -10.04 22.82 -9.20
CA LEU A 261 -10.88 23.65 -10.08
C LEU A 261 -12.36 23.63 -9.65
N PHE A 262 -12.89 22.47 -9.28
CA PHE A 262 -14.29 22.34 -8.82
C PHE A 262 -14.50 22.80 -7.37
N ALA A 263 -13.47 22.74 -6.53
CA ALA A 263 -13.49 23.20 -5.15
C ALA A 263 -13.34 24.73 -5.04
N ALA A 264 -12.70 25.39 -6.02
CA ALA A 264 -12.65 26.83 -6.11
C ALA A 264 -14.07 27.42 -6.23
N GLU A 265 -14.43 28.33 -5.32
CA GLU A 265 -15.81 28.69 -5.01
C GLU A 265 -16.61 29.28 -6.20
N LEU A 266 -17.49 28.47 -6.80
CA LEU A 266 -18.63 28.96 -7.58
C LEU A 266 -19.77 29.41 -6.63
N PRO A 267 -20.52 30.49 -6.91
CA PRO A 267 -21.58 30.95 -6.01
C PRO A 267 -22.62 29.86 -5.71
N LEU A 268 -23.07 29.78 -4.44
CA LEU A 268 -24.07 28.83 -3.96
C LEU A 268 -25.45 29.15 -4.56
N ASN A 269 -25.80 28.48 -5.65
CA ASN A 269 -27.14 28.51 -6.24
C ASN A 269 -27.73 27.09 -6.27
N ARG A 270 -29.06 26.98 -6.43
CA ARG A 270 -29.78 25.68 -6.53
C ARG A 270 -29.15 24.68 -7.50
N TYR A 271 -28.60 25.18 -8.62
CA TYR A 271 -27.92 24.37 -9.63
C TYR A 271 -26.60 23.77 -9.13
N ARG A 272 -25.87 24.46 -8.25
CA ARG A 272 -24.62 23.95 -7.66
C ARG A 272 -24.88 22.75 -6.75
N LEU A 273 -25.94 22.78 -5.94
CA LEU A 273 -26.33 21.66 -5.08
C LEU A 273 -26.77 20.46 -5.91
N LEU A 274 -27.56 20.69 -6.97
CA LEU A 274 -27.93 19.63 -7.91
C LEU A 274 -26.69 18.99 -8.57
N ILE A 275 -25.77 19.81 -9.08
CA ILE A 275 -24.52 19.33 -9.68
C ILE A 275 -23.69 18.54 -8.67
N GLN A 276 -23.57 19.00 -7.42
CA GLN A 276 -22.85 18.28 -6.37
C GLN A 276 -23.47 16.92 -6.06
N ASN A 277 -24.80 16.83 -5.99
CA ASN A 277 -25.49 15.55 -5.80
C ASN A 277 -25.28 14.61 -6.99
N LEU A 278 -25.36 15.12 -8.22
CA LEU A 278 -25.13 14.33 -9.43
C LEU A 278 -23.67 13.85 -9.52
N LEU A 279 -22.70 14.70 -9.20
CA LEU A 279 -21.28 14.34 -9.15
C LEU A 279 -20.99 13.31 -8.05
N ALA A 280 -21.60 13.45 -6.87
CA ALA A 280 -21.48 12.45 -5.80
C ALA A 280 -22.10 11.11 -6.19
N ALA A 281 -23.26 11.11 -6.86
CA ALA A 281 -23.90 9.89 -7.36
C ALA A 281 -23.08 9.23 -8.48
N ALA A 282 -22.55 10.01 -9.42
CA ALA A 282 -21.68 9.52 -10.47
C ALA A 282 -20.38 8.95 -9.89
N ALA A 283 -19.73 9.67 -8.96
CA ALA A 283 -18.55 9.19 -8.27
C ALA A 283 -18.84 7.90 -7.47
N PHE A 284 -20.00 7.79 -6.82
CA PHE A 284 -20.40 6.57 -6.15
C PHE A 284 -20.51 5.37 -7.11
N LEU A 285 -21.17 5.55 -8.26
CA LEU A 285 -21.23 4.49 -9.26
C LEU A 285 -19.83 4.12 -9.79
N LEU A 286 -19.00 5.11 -10.11
CA LEU A 286 -17.65 4.90 -10.63
C LEU A 286 -16.77 4.14 -9.64
N ILE A 287 -16.78 4.48 -8.34
CA ILE A 287 -15.96 3.77 -7.35
C ILE A 287 -16.41 2.31 -7.18
N LEU A 288 -17.70 2.00 -7.28
CA LEU A 288 -18.19 0.61 -7.24
C LEU A 288 -17.71 -0.19 -8.45
N LEU A 289 -17.89 0.38 -9.66
CA LEU A 289 -17.45 -0.25 -10.91
C LEU A 289 -15.94 -0.44 -10.99
N SER A 290 -15.18 0.32 -10.21
CA SER A 290 -13.71 0.24 -10.15
C SER A 290 -13.19 -1.00 -9.45
N PHE A 291 -14.06 -1.78 -8.77
CA PHE A 291 -13.72 -3.04 -8.11
C PHE A 291 -14.44 -4.25 -8.72
N TRP A 292 -15.06 -4.08 -9.90
CA TRP A 292 -15.61 -5.21 -10.63
C TRP A 292 -14.49 -6.22 -10.96
N PRO A 293 -14.70 -7.53 -10.72
CA PRO A 293 -13.66 -8.55 -10.88
C PRO A 293 -13.28 -8.80 -12.34
N GLU A 294 -12.21 -9.57 -12.54
CA GLU A 294 -11.77 -10.11 -13.85
C GLU A 294 -11.40 -9.07 -14.92
N THR A 295 -10.85 -7.93 -14.50
CA THR A 295 -10.34 -6.90 -15.42
C THR A 295 -8.83 -6.95 -15.56
N ALA A 296 -8.34 -6.71 -16.78
CA ALA A 296 -6.91 -6.68 -17.11
C ALA A 296 -6.59 -5.56 -18.11
N GLY A 297 -5.31 -5.26 -18.29
CA GLY A 297 -4.83 -4.30 -19.29
C GLY A 297 -5.48 -2.92 -19.19
N GLY A 298 -5.89 -2.35 -20.34
CA GLY A 298 -6.45 -1.00 -20.41
C GLY A 298 -7.73 -0.78 -19.60
N LEU A 299 -8.57 -1.81 -19.44
CA LEU A 299 -9.78 -1.71 -18.63
C LEU A 299 -9.46 -1.57 -17.13
N TYR A 300 -8.45 -2.29 -16.64
CA TYR A 300 -7.97 -2.16 -15.27
C TYR A 300 -7.41 -0.74 -15.01
N ILE A 301 -6.67 -0.19 -15.97
CA ILE A 301 -6.20 1.20 -15.91
C ILE A 301 -7.39 2.16 -15.82
N ALA A 302 -8.40 2.01 -16.68
CA ALA A 302 -9.59 2.85 -16.65
C ALA A 302 -10.33 2.79 -15.30
N GLN A 303 -10.46 1.59 -14.70
CA GLN A 303 -11.01 1.41 -13.36
C GLN A 303 -10.15 2.11 -12.28
N ALA A 304 -8.83 1.95 -12.32
CA ALA A 304 -7.93 2.61 -11.38
C ALA A 304 -8.04 4.13 -11.47
N VAL A 305 -8.09 4.68 -12.70
CA VAL A 305 -8.24 6.12 -12.96
C VAL A 305 -9.58 6.66 -12.44
N ALA A 306 -10.68 6.06 -12.89
CA ALA A 306 -12.02 6.53 -12.58
C ALA A 306 -12.32 6.37 -11.08
N GLY A 307 -11.92 5.24 -10.49
CA GLY A 307 -12.09 4.96 -9.08
C GLY A 307 -11.25 5.86 -8.19
N ASN A 308 -9.99 6.14 -8.56
CA ASN A 308 -9.15 7.04 -7.78
C ASN A 308 -9.75 8.45 -7.78
N LEU A 309 -10.13 8.98 -8.95
CA LEU A 309 -10.81 10.28 -9.06
C LEU A 309 -12.09 10.32 -8.21
N ALA A 310 -12.94 9.30 -8.35
CA ALA A 310 -14.18 9.19 -7.60
C ALA A 310 -13.94 9.15 -6.08
N SER A 311 -12.99 8.33 -5.62
CA SER A 311 -12.68 8.17 -4.20
C SER A 311 -12.22 9.48 -3.55
N TRP A 312 -11.34 10.23 -4.21
CA TRP A 312 -10.89 11.54 -3.72
C TRP A 312 -12.00 12.59 -3.73
N TRP A 313 -12.88 12.56 -4.74
CA TRP A 313 -14.05 13.44 -4.79
C TRP A 313 -15.05 13.15 -3.65
N LEU A 314 -15.32 11.87 -3.39
CA LEU A 314 -16.19 11.42 -2.29
C LEU A 314 -15.56 11.79 -0.94
N LEU A 315 -14.26 11.55 -0.75
CA LEU A 315 -13.55 11.96 0.46
C LEU A 315 -13.61 13.48 0.67
N PHE A 316 -13.36 14.27 -0.37
CA PHE A 316 -13.47 15.73 -0.31
C PHE A 316 -14.86 16.17 0.16
N THR A 317 -15.90 15.57 -0.41
CA THR A 317 -17.31 15.86 -0.07
C THR A 317 -17.60 15.60 1.41
N VAL A 318 -17.12 14.47 1.91
CA VAL A 318 -17.31 14.04 3.28
C VAL A 318 -16.52 14.91 4.27
N ILE A 319 -15.24 15.20 3.99
CA ILE A 319 -14.41 16.07 4.83
C ILE A 319 -14.95 17.51 4.82
N LYS A 320 -15.44 18.00 3.68
CA LYS A 320 -16.12 19.32 3.60
C LYS A 320 -17.29 19.39 4.57
N LYS A 321 -18.07 18.33 4.69
CA LYS A 321 -19.18 18.25 5.65
C LYS A 321 -18.67 18.17 7.10
N ALA A 322 -17.63 17.37 7.37
CA ALA A 322 -16.97 17.27 8.67
C ALA A 322 -16.36 18.59 9.15
N ALA A 323 -15.87 19.41 8.22
CA ALA A 323 -15.28 20.71 8.47
C ALA A 323 -16.29 21.80 8.84
N GLN A 324 -17.60 21.56 8.69
CA GLN A 324 -18.63 22.52 9.09
C GLN A 324 -18.62 22.73 10.61
N MET A 325 -18.48 23.99 11.01
CA MET A 325 -18.52 24.40 12.41
C MET A 325 -19.92 24.16 12.99
N GLN A 326 -19.99 23.83 14.29
CA GLN A 326 -21.27 23.82 15.00
C GLN A 326 -21.79 25.27 15.05
N ASP A 327 -23.08 25.51 14.76
CA ASP A 327 -23.72 26.81 14.93
C ASP A 327 -23.53 27.27 16.38
N VAL A 328 -22.54 28.14 16.61
CA VAL A 328 -22.34 28.80 17.89
C VAL A 328 -23.38 29.91 17.93
N LYS A 329 -24.60 29.56 18.37
CA LYS A 329 -25.65 30.55 18.68
C LYS A 329 -25.30 31.50 19.83
N GLU A 330 -24.12 31.39 20.45
CA GLU A 330 -23.66 32.30 21.49
C GLU A 330 -22.15 32.60 21.34
N TYR A 331 -21.80 33.45 20.38
CA TYR A 331 -20.56 34.23 20.47
C TYR A 331 -20.93 35.68 20.17
N LYS A 332 -21.37 36.39 21.21
CA LYS A 332 -21.46 37.85 21.15
C LYS A 332 -20.06 38.37 20.85
N ILE A 333 -19.89 38.99 19.69
CA ILE A 333 -18.68 39.71 19.32
C ILE A 333 -18.45 40.79 20.38
N GLY A 334 -17.37 40.67 21.17
CA GLY A 334 -16.93 41.75 22.07
C GLY A 334 -16.51 41.38 23.50
N GLN A 335 -16.62 40.13 23.95
CA GLN A 335 -16.08 39.72 25.26
C GLN A 335 -15.22 38.45 25.15
N PRO A 336 -13.90 38.51 25.39
CA PRO A 336 -13.07 37.33 25.53
C PRO A 336 -13.31 36.76 26.93
N ASP A 337 -14.33 35.92 27.09
CA ASP A 337 -14.43 35.12 28.32
C ASP A 337 -13.42 33.96 28.25
N ILE A 338 -12.18 34.29 28.62
CA ILE A 338 -11.02 33.39 28.70
C ILE A 338 -11.22 32.34 29.83
N SER A 339 -12.28 32.44 30.64
CA SER A 339 -12.43 31.64 31.86
C SER A 339 -13.11 30.27 31.70
N ARG A 340 -13.69 29.92 30.53
CA ARG A 340 -14.42 28.64 30.34
C ARG A 340 -13.96 27.72 29.19
N THR A 341 -12.74 27.89 28.69
CA THR A 341 -12.22 27.12 27.53
C THR A 341 -10.98 26.25 27.80
N LYS A 342 -10.70 25.91 29.06
CA LYS A 342 -9.81 24.77 29.39
C LYS A 342 -10.63 23.47 29.33
N GLY A 343 -10.14 22.45 28.62
CA GLY A 343 -10.60 21.05 28.79
C GLY A 343 -11.74 20.54 27.91
N LYS A 344 -11.95 21.06 26.69
CA LYS A 344 -12.83 20.39 25.71
C LYS A 344 -12.00 19.64 24.68
N ALA A 345 -12.04 18.31 24.76
CA ALA A 345 -11.44 17.41 23.78
C ALA A 345 -12.40 17.12 22.61
N PRO A 346 -11.89 16.86 21.40
CA PRO A 346 -12.70 16.55 20.23
C PRO A 346 -13.13 15.07 20.25
N TRP A 347 -14.01 14.71 21.20
CA TRP A 347 -14.47 13.35 21.42
C TRP A 347 -15.21 12.74 20.24
N LYS A 348 -16.02 13.52 19.49
CA LYS A 348 -16.66 13.02 18.26
C LYS A 348 -15.62 12.75 17.19
N ASN A 349 -14.65 13.65 17.00
CA ASN A 349 -13.61 13.45 15.98
C ASN A 349 -12.77 12.19 16.31
N THR A 350 -12.31 12.06 17.56
CA THR A 350 -11.50 10.92 18.01
C THR A 350 -12.28 9.60 17.99
N SER A 351 -13.54 9.58 18.43
CA SER A 351 -14.39 8.40 18.37
C SER A 351 -14.67 7.97 16.93
N ALA A 352 -14.93 8.93 16.02
CA ALA A 352 -15.15 8.63 14.62
C ALA A 352 -13.90 8.03 13.96
N PHE A 353 -12.71 8.55 14.29
CA PHE A 353 -11.44 8.00 13.81
C PHE A 353 -11.13 6.63 14.41
N GLY A 354 -11.44 6.39 15.68
CA GLY A 354 -11.31 5.06 16.30
C GLY A 354 -12.18 4.02 15.59
N VAL A 355 -13.46 4.35 15.34
CA VAL A 355 -14.35 3.50 14.53
C VAL A 355 -13.82 3.34 13.11
N SER A 356 -13.29 4.40 12.50
CA SER A 356 -12.68 4.34 11.18
C SER A 356 -11.54 3.32 11.12
N GLY A 357 -10.63 3.35 12.10
CA GLY A 357 -9.53 2.39 12.21
C GLY A 357 -10.00 0.94 12.38
N ILE A 358 -11.04 0.72 13.19
CA ILE A 358 -11.65 -0.61 13.35
C ILE A 358 -12.23 -1.10 12.02
N LEU A 359 -12.96 -0.26 11.28
CA LEU A 359 -13.52 -0.62 9.98
C LEU A 359 -12.42 -0.96 8.96
N PHE A 360 -11.34 -0.17 8.93
CA PHE A 360 -10.15 -0.48 8.14
C PHE A 360 -9.59 -1.86 8.46
N PHE A 361 -9.41 -2.16 9.75
CA PHE A 361 -8.91 -3.46 10.18
C PHE A 361 -9.86 -4.59 9.76
N ILE A 362 -11.17 -4.44 9.98
CA ILE A 362 -12.16 -5.46 9.58
C ILE A 362 -12.09 -5.73 8.08
N PHE A 363 -12.06 -4.70 7.23
CA PHE A 363 -12.00 -4.89 5.79
C PHE A 363 -10.68 -5.53 5.35
N ALA A 364 -9.54 -5.07 5.89
CA ALA A 364 -8.25 -5.67 5.58
C ALA A 364 -8.18 -7.14 6.06
N PHE A 365 -8.59 -7.41 7.29
CA PHE A 365 -8.56 -8.73 7.89
C PHE A 365 -9.47 -9.72 7.17
N VAL A 366 -10.71 -9.35 6.83
CA VAL A 366 -11.63 -10.23 6.10
C VAL A 366 -11.13 -10.47 4.68
N TYR A 367 -10.58 -9.44 4.02
CA TYR A 367 -10.02 -9.61 2.68
C TYR A 367 -8.83 -10.58 2.69
N TYR A 368 -7.81 -10.33 3.49
CA TYR A 368 -6.61 -11.16 3.49
C TYR A 368 -6.80 -12.50 4.20
N GLY A 369 -7.58 -12.54 5.28
CA GLY A 369 -7.92 -13.79 5.94
C GLY A 369 -8.77 -14.74 5.08
N SER A 370 -9.41 -14.24 4.01
CA SER A 370 -10.17 -15.10 3.08
C SER A 370 -9.31 -16.05 2.25
N TYR A 371 -8.00 -15.79 2.19
CA TYR A 371 -7.04 -16.68 1.58
C TYR A 371 -6.70 -17.87 2.47
N ASP A 372 -6.94 -17.77 3.78
CA ASP A 372 -6.67 -18.82 4.77
C ASP A 372 -7.94 -19.52 5.28
N MET A 373 -9.03 -18.75 5.37
CA MET A 373 -10.29 -19.17 5.97
C MET A 373 -11.44 -18.96 4.99
N LYS A 374 -12.42 -19.88 5.02
CA LYS A 374 -13.65 -19.73 4.25
C LYS A 374 -14.58 -18.73 4.95
N PHE A 375 -14.78 -17.57 4.33
CA PHE A 375 -15.79 -16.59 4.73
C PHE A 375 -17.07 -16.72 3.89
N PRO A 376 -18.23 -16.25 4.39
CA PRO A 376 -19.48 -16.25 3.63
C PRO A 376 -19.53 -15.19 2.51
N VAL A 377 -18.48 -14.38 2.38
CA VAL A 377 -18.33 -13.34 1.38
C VAL A 377 -17.05 -13.59 0.58
N GLU A 378 -17.13 -13.43 -0.73
CA GLU A 378 -15.97 -13.56 -1.60
C GLU A 378 -15.03 -12.36 -1.42
N SER A 379 -13.72 -12.59 -1.56
CA SER A 379 -12.69 -11.57 -1.30
C SER A 379 -12.88 -10.30 -2.13
N TRP A 380 -13.26 -10.43 -3.41
CA TRP A 380 -13.49 -9.28 -4.29
C TRP A 380 -14.65 -8.38 -3.86
N MET A 381 -15.59 -8.89 -3.04
CA MET A 381 -16.72 -8.11 -2.53
C MET A 381 -16.28 -7.10 -1.46
N ILE A 382 -15.16 -7.33 -0.77
CA ILE A 382 -14.74 -6.50 0.36
C ILE A 382 -14.36 -5.06 -0.08
N PRO A 383 -13.55 -4.85 -1.13
CA PRO A 383 -13.34 -3.52 -1.69
C PRO A 383 -14.63 -2.84 -2.17
N VAL A 384 -15.58 -3.60 -2.75
CA VAL A 384 -16.88 -3.07 -3.20
C VAL A 384 -17.72 -2.57 -2.02
N ILE A 385 -17.80 -3.35 -0.94
CA ILE A 385 -18.50 -2.98 0.31
C ILE A 385 -17.85 -1.74 0.93
N THR A 386 -16.52 -1.68 0.94
CA THR A 386 -15.76 -0.54 1.46
C THR A 386 -16.04 0.73 0.63
N ALA A 387 -16.04 0.61 -0.70
CA ALA A 387 -16.41 1.69 -1.62
C ALA A 387 -17.87 2.13 -1.44
N ALA A 388 -18.77 1.18 -1.17
CA ALA A 388 -20.17 1.47 -0.87
C ALA A 388 -20.34 2.32 0.38
N LEU A 389 -19.64 1.97 1.46
CA LEU A 389 -19.65 2.76 2.69
C LEU A 389 -19.21 4.22 2.45
N LEU A 390 -18.11 4.43 1.72
CA LEU A 390 -17.63 5.77 1.36
C LEU A 390 -18.66 6.54 0.51
N GLY A 391 -19.24 5.88 -0.49
CA GLY A 391 -20.25 6.46 -1.38
C GLY A 391 -21.54 6.86 -0.66
N PHE A 392 -22.07 6.00 0.22
CA PHE A 392 -23.26 6.28 1.01
C PHE A 392 -23.04 7.47 1.97
N CYS A 393 -21.91 7.51 2.68
CA CYS A 393 -21.59 8.63 3.56
C CYS A 393 -21.45 9.96 2.80
N ALA A 394 -20.88 9.94 1.59
CA ALA A 394 -20.76 11.12 0.74
C ALA A 394 -22.12 11.60 0.21
N LEU A 395 -22.94 10.69 -0.32
CA LEU A 395 -24.30 11.01 -0.79
C LEU A 395 -25.18 11.57 0.33
N PHE A 396 -25.15 10.91 1.50
CA PHE A 396 -25.89 11.40 2.66
C PHE A 396 -25.43 12.81 3.06
N SER A 397 -24.12 13.10 2.96
CA SER A 397 -23.56 14.42 3.25
C SER A 397 -24.08 15.51 2.31
N THR A 398 -24.18 15.25 1.00
CA THR A 398 -24.66 16.23 0.01
C THR A 398 -26.18 16.42 0.05
N ILE A 399 -26.93 15.33 0.28
CA ILE A 399 -28.39 15.38 0.47
C ILE A 399 -28.72 16.17 1.73
N ALA A 400 -28.05 15.92 2.85
CA ALA A 400 -28.24 16.66 4.10
C ALA A 400 -27.92 18.16 3.94
N GLU A 401 -26.88 18.52 3.16
CA GLU A 401 -26.58 19.92 2.81
C GLU A 401 -27.71 20.55 1.99
N SER A 402 -28.25 19.82 1.01
CA SER A 402 -29.36 20.26 0.17
C SER A 402 -30.64 20.51 0.97
N VAL A 403 -30.99 19.60 1.88
CA VAL A 403 -32.17 19.74 2.76
C VAL A 403 -32.02 20.96 3.68
N SER A 404 -30.84 21.14 4.27
CA SER A 404 -30.54 22.27 5.16
C SER A 404 -30.66 23.62 4.43
N PHE A 405 -30.18 23.70 3.18
CA PHE A 405 -30.30 24.90 2.35
C PHE A 405 -31.76 25.24 2.03
N HIS A 406 -32.57 24.26 1.63
CA HIS A 406 -34.00 24.49 1.35
C HIS A 406 -34.79 24.91 2.60
N ALA A 407 -34.45 24.36 3.76
CA ALA A 407 -35.03 24.78 5.03
C ALA A 407 -34.68 26.24 5.35
N SER A 408 -33.44 26.67 5.12
CA SER A 408 -33.00 28.06 5.30
C SER A 408 -33.72 29.03 4.36
N CYS A 409 -33.83 28.71 3.07
CA CYS A 409 -34.55 29.56 2.11
C CYS A 409 -36.07 29.65 2.39
N ARG A 410 -36.68 28.58 2.94
CA ARG A 410 -38.08 28.64 3.41
C ARG A 410 -38.24 29.57 4.61
N LYS A 411 -37.21 29.64 5.48
CA LYS A 411 -37.18 30.51 6.66
C LYS A 411 -36.96 31.99 6.28
N GLU A 412 -36.06 32.27 5.34
CA GLU A 412 -35.81 33.63 4.83
C GLU A 412 -37.00 34.20 4.05
N LYS A 413 -37.78 33.37 3.33
CA LYS A 413 -39.03 33.83 2.68
C LYS A 413 -40.12 34.30 3.67
N SER A 414 -39.94 34.08 4.97
CA SER A 414 -40.84 34.56 6.03
C SER A 414 -40.45 35.93 6.59
N GLU A 415 -39.24 36.45 6.30
CA GLU A 415 -38.73 37.73 6.83
C GLU A 415 -37.97 38.48 5.72
N ASN A 416 -38.71 39.25 4.91
CA ASN A 416 -38.26 40.17 3.84
C ASN A 416 -37.52 39.58 2.60
N PRO A 417 -37.69 40.20 1.40
CA PRO A 417 -37.11 39.69 0.15
C PRO A 417 -35.60 40.00 0.05
N PRO A 418 -34.80 39.15 -0.63
CA PRO A 418 -33.36 39.33 -0.71
C PRO A 418 -32.99 40.43 -1.71
N ASP A 419 -32.09 41.32 -1.27
CA ASP A 419 -31.46 42.33 -2.11
C ASP A 419 -30.59 41.66 -3.18
N LYS A 420 -30.95 41.86 -4.46
CA LYS A 420 -30.28 41.30 -5.64
C LYS A 420 -28.90 41.93 -5.91
N SER A 421 -28.46 42.90 -5.11
CA SER A 421 -27.17 43.60 -5.25
C SER A 421 -25.95 42.77 -4.82
N LEU A 422 -26.11 41.70 -4.03
CA LEU A 422 -25.01 40.87 -3.52
C LEU A 422 -24.54 39.76 -4.49
N LEU A 423 -25.26 39.51 -5.59
CA LEU A 423 -24.95 38.42 -6.53
C LEU A 423 -23.90 38.75 -7.61
N LYS A 424 -23.32 39.96 -7.61
CA LYS A 424 -22.52 40.45 -8.76
C LYS A 424 -21.04 40.76 -8.52
N LYS A 425 -20.40 40.24 -7.46
CA LYS A 425 -18.94 40.34 -7.28
C LYS A 425 -18.29 39.04 -6.79
N ALA A 426 -18.37 37.99 -7.60
CA ALA A 426 -17.45 36.85 -7.51
C ALA A 426 -16.65 36.79 -8.81
N GLY A 427 -15.73 37.75 -8.98
CA GLY A 427 -14.71 37.61 -10.02
C GLY A 427 -13.80 36.44 -9.68
N LEU A 428 -13.45 35.62 -10.68
CA LEU A 428 -12.39 34.61 -10.62
C LEU A 428 -11.09 35.29 -10.15
N LYS A 429 -10.87 35.38 -8.84
CA LYS A 429 -9.64 35.92 -8.28
C LYS A 429 -8.67 34.77 -8.06
N LYS A 430 -7.68 34.72 -8.96
CA LYS A 430 -6.41 33.99 -8.92
C LYS A 430 -6.57 32.51 -8.52
N VAL A 431 -6.67 31.64 -9.54
CA VAL A 431 -6.15 30.28 -9.45
C VAL A 431 -4.69 30.40 -8.99
N LYS A 432 -4.44 30.22 -7.70
CA LYS A 432 -3.10 30.28 -7.11
C LYS A 432 -2.23 29.24 -7.83
N LEU A 433 -0.93 29.51 -7.98
CA LEU A 433 0.11 28.61 -8.52
C LEU A 433 0.20 27.21 -7.83
N MET A 434 -0.70 26.87 -6.91
CA MET A 434 -0.68 25.61 -6.15
C MET A 434 -0.73 24.36 -7.02
N PRO A 435 -1.54 24.27 -8.11
CA PRO A 435 -1.44 23.16 -9.05
C PRO A 435 -0.09 23.09 -9.78
N VAL A 436 0.56 24.24 -10.02
CA VAL A 436 1.90 24.28 -10.62
C VAL A 436 2.96 23.79 -9.63
N TYR A 437 2.91 24.21 -8.36
CA TYR A 437 3.80 23.67 -7.33
C TYR A 437 3.59 22.18 -7.11
N PHE A 438 2.33 21.73 -7.12
CA PHE A 438 1.97 20.32 -7.03
C PHE A 438 2.59 19.52 -8.18
N LEU A 439 2.34 19.96 -9.43
CA LEU A 439 2.93 19.40 -10.64
C LEU A 439 4.46 19.30 -10.53
N LEU A 440 5.12 20.39 -10.13
CA LEU A 440 6.58 20.44 -10.00
C LEU A 440 7.09 19.44 -8.95
N VAL A 441 6.43 19.31 -7.79
CA VAL A 441 6.87 18.39 -6.73
C VAL A 441 6.66 16.93 -7.14
N THR A 442 5.52 16.59 -7.73
CA THR A 442 5.20 15.20 -8.07
C THR A 442 5.87 14.73 -9.36
N LEU A 443 6.25 15.61 -10.28
CA LEU A 443 7.00 15.21 -11.49
C LEU A 443 8.47 14.92 -11.23
N ILE A 444 9.03 15.30 -10.09
CA ILE A 444 10.42 14.96 -9.72
C ILE A 444 10.61 13.44 -9.68
N PHE A 445 9.62 12.71 -9.15
CA PHE A 445 9.68 11.25 -9.01
C PHE A 445 9.90 10.51 -10.34
N PRO A 446 9.04 10.66 -11.37
CA PRO A 446 9.25 9.97 -12.64
C PRO A 446 10.50 10.45 -13.39
N LEU A 447 10.93 11.71 -13.23
CA LEU A 447 12.14 12.22 -13.87
C LEU A 447 13.42 11.54 -13.34
N ILE A 448 13.47 11.25 -12.03
CA ILE A 448 14.58 10.51 -11.43
C ILE A 448 14.61 9.06 -11.94
N MET A 449 13.43 8.43 -12.09
CA MET A 449 13.29 7.04 -12.53
C MET A 449 13.69 6.79 -13.99
N ILE A 450 13.72 7.84 -14.82
CA ILE A 450 14.14 7.74 -16.23
C ILE A 450 15.67 7.74 -16.38
N LEU A 451 16.42 8.06 -15.32
CA LEU A 451 17.88 8.05 -15.38
C LEU A 451 18.37 6.61 -15.62
N PRO A 452 19.03 6.33 -16.76
CA PRO A 452 19.45 4.98 -17.08
C PRO A 452 20.48 4.50 -16.06
N VAL A 453 20.20 3.36 -15.44
CA VAL A 453 21.23 2.60 -14.73
C VAL A 453 22.11 1.98 -15.80
N LYS A 454 23.40 2.36 -15.79
CA LYS A 454 24.36 1.92 -16.78
C LYS A 454 24.75 0.48 -16.44
N ASN A 455 24.19 -0.48 -17.18
CA ASN A 455 24.60 -1.88 -17.09
C ASN A 455 25.63 -2.14 -18.19
N ASP A 456 26.83 -2.53 -17.78
CA ASP A 456 27.81 -3.05 -18.71
C ASP A 456 27.37 -4.48 -19.11
N PRO A 457 27.35 -4.82 -20.40
CA PRO A 457 27.04 -6.18 -20.83
C PRO A 457 28.14 -7.11 -20.31
N GLU A 458 27.74 -8.15 -19.56
CA GLU A 458 28.65 -9.23 -19.20
C GLU A 458 29.07 -9.99 -20.46
N ILE A 459 30.38 -10.27 -20.55
CA ILE A 459 30.97 -11.08 -21.60
C ILE A 459 30.48 -12.52 -21.39
N SER A 460 29.83 -13.12 -22.40
CA SER A 460 29.41 -14.51 -22.34
C SER A 460 30.63 -15.44 -22.33
N ILE A 461 30.81 -16.15 -21.22
CA ILE A 461 31.74 -17.27 -21.13
C ILE A 461 30.99 -18.51 -21.62
N LYS A 462 31.60 -19.27 -22.53
CA LYS A 462 31.06 -20.57 -22.96
C LYS A 462 30.95 -21.48 -21.72
N LYS A 463 29.73 -21.92 -21.41
CA LYS A 463 29.47 -22.80 -20.25
C LYS A 463 29.24 -24.24 -20.74
N ASP A 464 29.77 -25.19 -19.98
CA ASP A 464 29.54 -26.64 -20.21
C ASP A 464 28.38 -27.19 -19.34
N SER A 465 27.74 -26.34 -18.53
CA SER A 465 26.60 -26.68 -17.67
C SER A 465 25.74 -25.45 -17.41
N VAL A 466 24.46 -25.67 -17.11
CA VAL A 466 23.53 -24.62 -16.66
C VAL A 466 23.25 -24.81 -15.19
N ARG A 467 23.26 -23.72 -14.42
CA ARG A 467 22.86 -23.76 -13.01
C ARG A 467 21.41 -23.32 -12.85
N ILE A 468 20.58 -24.20 -12.32
CA ILE A 468 19.17 -23.93 -12.03
C ILE A 468 18.95 -23.90 -10.51
N MET A 469 17.99 -23.09 -10.07
CA MET A 469 17.69 -22.90 -8.66
C MET A 469 16.18 -22.85 -8.40
N ASP A 470 15.71 -23.62 -7.42
CA ASP A 470 14.37 -23.54 -6.88
C ASP A 470 14.39 -22.79 -5.55
N TYR A 471 13.45 -21.86 -5.35
CA TYR A 471 13.41 -21.07 -4.12
C TYR A 471 12.03 -20.47 -3.82
N ASN A 472 11.39 -20.98 -2.76
CA ASN A 472 10.27 -20.28 -2.13
C ASN A 472 10.83 -19.07 -1.37
N ILE A 473 10.43 -17.86 -1.79
CA ILE A 473 10.98 -16.61 -1.26
C ILE A 473 10.14 -16.00 -0.15
N HIS A 474 9.14 -16.72 0.36
CA HIS A 474 8.34 -16.30 1.50
C HIS A 474 7.81 -14.87 1.36
N GLN A 475 7.34 -14.52 0.15
CA GLN A 475 6.77 -13.20 -0.15
C GLN A 475 7.75 -12.02 0.03
N GLY A 476 9.05 -12.31 0.16
CA GLY A 476 10.11 -11.36 0.42
C GLY A 476 10.53 -11.25 1.90
N PHE A 477 9.98 -12.08 2.79
CA PHE A 477 10.21 -12.00 4.23
C PHE A 477 11.27 -12.98 4.71
N ASN A 478 12.19 -12.48 5.54
CA ASN A 478 13.14 -13.32 6.25
C ASN A 478 12.48 -14.05 7.44
N ILE A 479 13.22 -14.94 8.10
CA ILE A 479 12.72 -15.73 9.25
C ILE A 479 12.38 -14.86 10.49
N GLU A 480 12.77 -13.59 10.51
CA GLU A 480 12.39 -12.61 11.53
C GLU A 480 11.13 -11.81 11.16
N GLY A 481 10.55 -12.01 9.98
CA GLY A 481 9.35 -11.33 9.49
C GLY A 481 9.62 -9.95 8.87
N TYR A 482 10.86 -9.60 8.56
CA TYR A 482 11.23 -8.38 7.84
C TYR A 482 11.24 -8.59 6.33
N LEU A 483 10.67 -7.62 5.59
CA LEU A 483 10.70 -7.60 4.13
C LEU A 483 12.11 -7.26 3.64
N ASP A 484 12.92 -8.28 3.36
CA ASP A 484 14.35 -8.19 3.06
C ASP A 484 14.70 -8.80 1.69
N LEU A 485 14.35 -8.04 0.64
CA LEU A 485 14.58 -8.46 -0.74
C LEU A 485 16.07 -8.54 -1.10
N GLU A 486 16.91 -7.73 -0.45
CA GLU A 486 18.35 -7.72 -0.70
C GLU A 486 19.02 -8.99 -0.19
N SER A 487 18.61 -9.52 0.98
CA SER A 487 19.11 -10.81 1.47
C SER A 487 18.74 -11.95 0.52
N ILE A 488 17.52 -11.97 -0.03
CA ILE A 488 17.09 -12.95 -1.04
C ILE A 488 17.91 -12.82 -2.32
N ALA A 489 18.12 -11.61 -2.82
CA ALA A 489 18.95 -11.36 -4.00
C ALA A 489 20.39 -11.84 -3.78
N ARG A 490 21.00 -11.60 -2.61
CA ARG A 490 22.36 -12.08 -2.30
C ARG A 490 22.48 -13.60 -2.26
N VAL A 491 21.44 -14.31 -1.81
CA VAL A 491 21.39 -15.78 -1.87
C VAL A 491 21.43 -16.26 -3.32
N ILE A 492 20.58 -15.66 -4.18
CA ILE A 492 20.53 -16.01 -5.61
C ILE A 492 21.86 -15.67 -6.31
N GLU A 493 22.38 -14.46 -6.09
CA GLU A 493 23.65 -13.98 -6.65
C GLU A 493 24.82 -14.86 -6.20
N GLY A 494 24.90 -15.18 -4.90
CA GLY A 494 25.92 -16.05 -4.32
C GLY A 494 25.88 -17.49 -4.84
N SER A 495 24.69 -17.99 -5.21
CA SER A 495 24.55 -19.31 -5.86
C SER A 495 25.08 -19.31 -7.29
N SER A 496 25.21 -18.14 -7.94
CA SER A 496 25.51 -17.99 -9.36
C SER A 496 24.51 -18.69 -10.30
N ALA A 497 23.26 -18.84 -9.87
CA ALA A 497 22.20 -19.43 -10.70
C ALA A 497 22.00 -18.66 -12.02
N ASP A 498 21.68 -19.41 -13.07
CA ASP A 498 21.39 -18.87 -14.40
C ASP A 498 19.89 -18.77 -14.67
N ILE A 499 19.12 -19.72 -14.12
CA ILE A 499 17.66 -19.74 -14.15
C ILE A 499 17.15 -20.03 -12.73
N VAL A 500 16.16 -19.28 -12.28
CA VAL A 500 15.59 -19.38 -10.94
C VAL A 500 14.08 -19.52 -11.02
N ALA A 501 13.53 -20.60 -10.44
CA ALA A 501 12.12 -20.79 -10.19
C ALA A 501 11.78 -20.24 -8.79
N LEU A 502 10.86 -19.29 -8.72
CA LEU A 502 10.46 -18.62 -7.47
C LEU A 502 9.00 -18.88 -7.15
N GLN A 503 8.73 -19.31 -5.91
CA GLN A 503 7.38 -19.46 -5.36
C GLN A 503 7.09 -18.34 -4.34
N GLU A 504 5.79 -18.15 -4.05
CA GLU A 504 5.31 -17.10 -3.14
C GLU A 504 5.70 -15.68 -3.54
N VAL A 505 5.79 -15.43 -4.84
CA VAL A 505 6.14 -14.13 -5.37
C VAL A 505 4.96 -13.17 -5.19
N SER A 506 5.15 -12.15 -4.36
CA SER A 506 4.16 -11.10 -4.08
C SER A 506 4.42 -9.85 -4.94
N ARG A 507 3.34 -9.33 -5.54
CA ARG A 507 3.34 -8.18 -6.46
C ARG A 507 2.28 -7.15 -6.08
N GLY A 508 2.30 -6.70 -4.83
CA GLY A 508 1.41 -5.63 -4.35
C GLY A 508 0.38 -6.01 -3.30
N TRP A 509 0.49 -7.16 -2.62
CA TRP A 509 -0.33 -7.39 -1.43
C TRP A 509 -0.02 -6.38 -0.32
N VAL A 510 -1.06 -5.73 0.21
CA VAL A 510 -0.92 -4.69 1.24
C VAL A 510 -0.34 -5.26 2.54
N VAL A 511 -0.67 -6.51 2.86
CA VAL A 511 -0.08 -7.23 4.01
C VAL A 511 1.38 -7.61 3.80
N ASN A 512 1.93 -7.42 2.60
CA ASN A 512 3.32 -7.75 2.25
C ASN A 512 4.10 -6.49 1.86
N GLY A 513 3.81 -5.38 2.53
CA GLY A 513 4.44 -4.09 2.24
C GLY A 513 4.01 -3.45 0.91
N SER A 514 3.16 -4.11 0.11
CA SER A 514 2.78 -3.75 -1.26
C SER A 514 3.92 -3.85 -2.29
N ALA A 515 4.99 -4.57 -2.01
CA ALA A 515 6.18 -4.59 -2.87
C ALA A 515 5.98 -5.47 -4.12
N ASP A 516 6.63 -5.11 -5.23
CA ASP A 516 6.78 -5.95 -6.42
C ASP A 516 8.09 -6.73 -6.32
N THR A 517 8.06 -7.85 -5.60
CA THR A 517 9.24 -8.72 -5.40
C THR A 517 9.78 -9.25 -6.72
N TYR A 518 8.89 -9.48 -7.70
CA TYR A 518 9.22 -9.99 -9.03
C TYR A 518 10.06 -9.01 -9.84
N GLU A 519 9.57 -7.78 -10.04
CA GLU A 519 10.32 -6.78 -10.81
C GLU A 519 11.60 -6.36 -10.07
N TRP A 520 11.53 -6.18 -8.75
CA TRP A 520 12.69 -5.74 -7.96
C TRP A 520 13.84 -6.76 -8.02
N LEU A 521 13.55 -8.06 -7.81
CA LEU A 521 14.58 -9.11 -7.87
C LEU A 521 15.17 -9.24 -9.27
N ALA A 522 14.33 -9.21 -10.31
CA ALA A 522 14.79 -9.32 -11.69
C ALA A 522 15.75 -8.19 -12.08
N GLU A 523 15.43 -6.94 -11.70
CA GLU A 523 16.29 -5.79 -11.94
C GLU A 523 17.58 -5.87 -11.11
N ARG A 524 17.50 -6.20 -9.82
CA ARG A 524 18.67 -6.32 -8.91
C ARG A 524 19.65 -7.44 -9.32
N LEU A 525 19.14 -8.52 -9.90
CA LEU A 525 19.93 -9.69 -10.33
C LEU A 525 20.32 -9.64 -11.81
N ASN A 526 19.91 -8.60 -12.55
CA ASN A 526 20.08 -8.49 -14.00
C ASN A 526 19.50 -9.70 -14.78
N MET A 527 18.45 -10.33 -14.24
CA MET A 527 17.74 -11.45 -14.86
C MET A 527 16.55 -10.91 -15.68
N ASN A 528 16.89 -10.31 -16.83
CA ASN A 528 15.95 -9.53 -17.63
C ASN A 528 14.85 -10.39 -18.27
N TYR A 529 15.09 -11.68 -18.50
CA TYR A 529 14.07 -12.58 -19.02
C TYR A 529 13.29 -13.19 -17.87
N ARG A 530 12.02 -12.86 -17.80
CA ARG A 530 11.18 -13.19 -16.66
C ARG A 530 9.74 -13.48 -17.07
N LEU A 531 9.14 -14.43 -16.37
CA LEU A 531 7.75 -14.80 -16.54
C LEU A 531 7.10 -14.92 -15.15
N PHE A 532 5.82 -14.52 -15.05
CA PHE A 532 5.03 -14.60 -13.83
C PHE A 532 3.68 -15.25 -14.13
N MET A 533 3.25 -16.18 -13.27
CA MET A 533 1.93 -16.79 -13.31
C MET A 533 1.20 -16.53 -11.99
N PRO A 534 0.09 -15.76 -12.02
CA PRO A 534 -0.74 -15.57 -10.84
C PRO A 534 -1.35 -16.89 -10.34
N ALA A 535 -1.72 -16.94 -9.07
CA ALA A 535 -2.30 -18.12 -8.43
C ALA A 535 -3.65 -17.80 -7.77
N SER A 536 -3.66 -17.42 -6.49
CA SER A 536 -4.92 -17.17 -5.76
C SER A 536 -5.59 -15.86 -6.14
N ASP A 537 -4.81 -14.91 -6.65
CA ASP A 537 -5.27 -13.69 -7.30
C ASP A 537 -4.23 -13.21 -8.32
N ASN A 538 -4.37 -11.97 -8.80
CA ASN A 538 -3.52 -11.43 -9.86
C ASN A 538 -2.14 -10.98 -9.40
N VAL A 539 -1.89 -10.91 -8.09
CA VAL A 539 -0.68 -10.28 -7.54
C VAL A 539 0.18 -11.24 -6.73
N TRP A 540 -0.24 -12.48 -6.53
CA TRP A 540 0.56 -13.50 -5.86
C TRP A 540 0.65 -14.78 -6.69
N GLY A 541 1.82 -15.39 -6.78
CA GLY A 541 2.01 -16.63 -7.52
C GLY A 541 3.46 -17.05 -7.73
N ASN A 542 3.73 -17.63 -8.90
CA ASN A 542 5.01 -18.25 -9.24
C ASN A 542 5.73 -17.45 -10.34
N ALA A 543 7.06 -17.42 -10.31
CA ALA A 543 7.86 -16.76 -11.33
C ALA A 543 9.04 -17.63 -11.79
N ILE A 544 9.54 -17.33 -13.00
CA ILE A 544 10.83 -17.78 -13.48
C ILE A 544 11.64 -16.53 -13.83
N LEU A 545 12.84 -16.41 -13.28
CA LEU A 545 13.84 -15.40 -13.64
C LEU A 545 15.00 -16.08 -14.37
N SER A 546 15.51 -15.47 -15.43
CA SER A 546 16.50 -16.10 -16.31
C SER A 546 17.47 -15.08 -16.91
N LYS A 547 18.73 -15.52 -17.07
CA LYS A 547 19.73 -14.83 -17.91
C LYS A 547 19.55 -15.12 -19.41
N TYR A 548 18.76 -16.13 -19.75
CA TYR A 548 18.48 -16.59 -21.11
C TYR A 548 17.05 -16.26 -21.55
N PRO A 549 16.80 -15.98 -22.84
CA PRO A 549 15.45 -15.77 -23.34
C PRO A 549 14.49 -16.89 -22.96
N LEU A 550 13.30 -16.51 -22.46
CA LEU A 550 12.26 -17.45 -22.08
C LEU A 550 11.12 -17.41 -23.09
N LYS A 551 10.66 -18.58 -23.50
CA LYS A 551 9.45 -18.78 -24.29
C LYS A 551 8.42 -19.52 -23.45
N LEU A 552 7.31 -18.86 -23.12
CA LEU A 552 6.20 -19.49 -22.43
C LEU A 552 5.64 -20.64 -23.28
N LEU A 553 5.63 -21.86 -22.73
CA LEU A 553 5.04 -23.03 -23.38
C LEU A 553 3.62 -23.27 -22.87
N LYS A 554 3.44 -23.29 -21.55
CA LYS A 554 2.16 -23.53 -20.88
C LYS A 554 2.15 -22.85 -19.53
N SER A 555 1.00 -22.34 -19.10
CA SER A 555 0.75 -21.94 -17.71
C SER A 555 -0.71 -22.23 -17.38
N GLY A 556 -1.01 -22.38 -16.10
CA GLY A 556 -2.36 -22.73 -15.70
C GLY A 556 -2.55 -22.76 -14.19
N PHE A 557 -3.82 -22.72 -13.79
CA PHE A 557 -4.20 -22.97 -12.40
C PHE A 557 -4.26 -24.47 -12.14
N LEU A 558 -3.81 -24.87 -10.96
CA LEU A 558 -3.93 -26.25 -10.50
C LEU A 558 -5.35 -26.51 -9.93
N PRO A 559 -5.83 -27.76 -9.96
CA PRO A 559 -7.10 -28.14 -9.34
C PRO A 559 -7.22 -27.64 -7.90
N ARG A 560 -8.32 -26.94 -7.60
CA ARG A 560 -8.52 -26.26 -6.29
C ARG A 560 -9.18 -27.15 -5.24
N LEU A 561 -10.13 -28.02 -5.63
CA LEU A 561 -10.90 -28.91 -4.73
C LEU A 561 -11.37 -28.24 -3.43
N ASP A 562 -11.95 -27.05 -3.54
CA ASP A 562 -12.40 -26.20 -2.41
C ASP A 562 -11.32 -25.70 -1.43
N ALA A 563 -10.03 -25.86 -1.74
CA ALA A 563 -8.95 -25.25 -0.98
C ALA A 563 -9.08 -23.71 -0.98
N PRO A 564 -8.86 -23.01 0.15
CA PRO A 564 -8.92 -21.55 0.21
C PRO A 564 -7.97 -20.88 -0.79
N LEU A 565 -6.71 -21.33 -0.86
CA LEU A 565 -5.72 -20.86 -1.82
C LEU A 565 -5.83 -21.63 -3.15
N ARG A 566 -5.88 -20.90 -4.27
CA ARG A 566 -5.64 -21.49 -5.58
C ARG A 566 -4.15 -21.50 -5.88
N ARG A 567 -3.67 -22.57 -6.50
CA ARG A 567 -2.27 -22.77 -6.90
C ARG A 567 -2.11 -22.70 -8.42
N SER A 568 -0.89 -22.54 -8.92
CA SER A 568 -0.60 -22.45 -10.35
C SER A 568 0.72 -23.12 -10.73
N TYR A 569 0.95 -23.25 -12.03
CA TYR A 569 2.23 -23.65 -12.61
C TYR A 569 2.58 -22.76 -13.81
N LEU A 570 3.87 -22.64 -14.06
CA LEU A 570 4.45 -21.89 -15.18
C LEU A 570 5.52 -22.76 -15.85
N LEU A 571 5.35 -23.09 -17.13
CA LEU A 571 6.28 -23.88 -17.92
C LEU A 571 6.82 -23.06 -19.09
N ALA A 572 8.13 -22.91 -19.16
CA ALA A 572 8.82 -22.14 -20.19
C ALA A 572 10.04 -22.89 -20.74
N GLU A 573 10.35 -22.65 -22.00
CA GLU A 573 11.60 -23.06 -22.64
C GLU A 573 12.63 -21.94 -22.49
N ALA A 574 13.81 -22.24 -21.97
CA ALA A 574 14.95 -21.33 -21.94
C ALA A 574 15.85 -21.56 -23.16
N ASP A 575 16.06 -20.51 -23.95
CA ASP A 575 16.94 -20.51 -25.12
C ASP A 575 18.41 -20.35 -24.70
N LEU A 576 19.09 -21.48 -24.54
CA LEU A 576 20.49 -21.50 -24.13
C LEU A 576 21.43 -21.16 -25.29
N ALA A 577 21.02 -21.42 -26.52
CA ALA A 577 21.87 -21.31 -27.71
C ALA A 577 22.25 -19.86 -28.03
N SER A 578 21.36 -18.91 -27.73
CA SER A 578 21.59 -17.49 -28.05
C SER A 578 22.72 -16.85 -27.26
N ASN A 579 23.06 -17.33 -26.06
CA ASN A 579 24.02 -16.64 -25.17
C ASN A 579 25.02 -17.55 -24.40
N SER A 580 24.82 -18.87 -24.31
CA SER A 580 25.73 -19.77 -23.56
C SER A 580 26.67 -20.60 -24.44
N GLY A 581 26.34 -20.75 -25.73
CA GLY A 581 27.00 -21.70 -26.63
C GLY A 581 26.62 -23.16 -26.43
N ILE A 582 25.56 -23.44 -25.64
CA ILE A 582 24.92 -24.76 -25.49
C ILE A 582 23.84 -24.91 -26.57
N ASP A 583 23.99 -25.89 -27.46
CA ASP A 583 23.15 -26.07 -28.66
C ASP A 583 21.74 -26.64 -28.39
N ARG A 584 21.34 -26.80 -27.12
CA ARG A 584 20.07 -27.41 -26.73
C ARG A 584 19.38 -26.58 -25.67
N ASN A 585 18.08 -26.36 -25.84
CA ASN A 585 17.23 -25.68 -24.87
C ASN A 585 16.79 -26.61 -23.75
N ILE A 586 16.35 -26.01 -22.65
CA ILE A 586 15.76 -26.72 -21.52
C ILE A 586 14.36 -26.17 -21.20
N ASN A 587 13.45 -27.05 -20.83
CA ASN A 587 12.14 -26.70 -20.30
C ASN A 587 12.22 -26.59 -18.77
N ILE A 588 11.68 -25.51 -18.23
CA ILE A 588 11.67 -25.19 -16.79
C ILE A 588 10.22 -24.99 -16.37
N MET A 589 9.76 -25.80 -15.43
CA MET A 589 8.49 -25.59 -14.75
C MET A 589 8.73 -25.08 -13.33
N CYS A 590 8.05 -24.00 -12.97
CA CYS A 590 7.91 -23.53 -11.59
C CYS A 590 6.49 -23.82 -11.09
N THR A 591 6.37 -24.44 -9.92
CA THR A 591 5.07 -24.71 -9.28
C THR A 591 5.15 -24.57 -7.76
N HIS A 592 3.99 -24.49 -7.11
CA HIS A 592 3.83 -24.53 -5.66
C HIS A 592 2.48 -25.17 -5.37
N ILE A 593 2.47 -26.37 -4.77
CA ILE A 593 1.24 -27.15 -4.56
C ILE A 593 0.64 -26.94 -3.16
N HIS A 594 -0.41 -27.68 -2.83
CA HIS A 594 -1.22 -27.44 -1.64
C HIS A 594 -0.53 -27.72 -0.30
N HIS A 595 -0.48 -26.70 0.56
CA HIS A 595 0.25 -26.70 1.84
C HIS A 595 -0.43 -27.34 3.06
N ILE A 596 -1.73 -27.64 3.05
CA ILE A 596 -2.40 -28.11 4.27
C ILE A 596 -2.04 -29.57 4.55
N LYS A 597 -1.42 -29.83 5.71
CA LYS A 597 -1.09 -31.18 6.17
C LYS A 597 -2.36 -32.03 6.33
N GLY A 598 -2.31 -33.26 5.84
CA GLY A 598 -3.46 -34.19 5.87
C GLY A 598 -4.43 -34.06 4.67
N GLU A 599 -4.23 -33.10 3.77
CA GLU A 599 -5.04 -32.92 2.55
C GLU A 599 -4.32 -33.42 1.28
N GLY A 600 -3.58 -34.53 1.38
CA GLY A 600 -2.75 -35.09 0.31
C GLY A 600 -3.50 -35.41 -0.99
N SER A 601 -4.78 -35.77 -0.92
CA SER A 601 -5.62 -36.00 -2.12
C SER A 601 -5.75 -34.78 -3.02
N ILE A 602 -5.63 -33.56 -2.47
CA ILE A 602 -5.57 -32.34 -3.27
C ILE A 602 -4.24 -32.27 -4.02
N ARG A 603 -3.12 -32.55 -3.34
CA ARG A 603 -1.80 -32.58 -3.97
C ARG A 603 -1.74 -33.63 -5.08
N GLU A 604 -2.30 -34.81 -4.89
CA GLU A 604 -2.37 -35.86 -5.93
C GLU A 604 -3.02 -35.36 -7.24
N GLU A 605 -4.19 -34.69 -7.16
CA GLU A 605 -4.84 -34.10 -8.34
C GLU A 605 -4.01 -32.97 -8.97
N GLN A 606 -3.29 -32.20 -8.16
CA GLN A 606 -2.38 -31.17 -8.65
C GLN A 606 -1.16 -31.77 -9.35
N ILE A 607 -0.59 -32.87 -8.84
CA ILE A 607 0.48 -33.62 -9.49
C ILE A 607 0.03 -34.19 -10.83
N LYS A 608 -1.19 -34.76 -10.93
CA LYS A 608 -1.74 -35.21 -12.22
C LYS A 608 -1.74 -34.08 -13.25
N ALA A 609 -2.22 -32.90 -12.87
CA ALA A 609 -2.24 -31.74 -13.76
C ALA A 609 -0.83 -31.27 -14.17
N ILE A 610 0.16 -31.36 -13.25
CA ILE A 610 1.57 -31.05 -13.53
C ILE A 610 2.15 -32.07 -14.54
N LEU A 611 1.97 -33.36 -14.30
CA LEU A 611 2.44 -34.43 -15.18
C LEU A 611 1.80 -34.34 -16.58
N ASP A 612 0.50 -34.05 -16.65
CA ASP A 612 -0.20 -33.80 -17.92
C ASP A 612 0.36 -32.57 -18.66
N ALA A 613 0.85 -31.57 -17.93
CA ALA A 613 1.43 -30.37 -18.51
C ALA A 613 2.84 -30.58 -19.08
N VAL A 614 3.61 -31.52 -18.54
CA VAL A 614 4.97 -31.85 -19.00
C VAL A 614 5.04 -33.12 -19.86
N SER A 615 3.93 -33.84 -20.01
CA SER A 615 3.87 -35.10 -20.74
C SER A 615 4.44 -34.98 -22.16
N GLY A 616 5.40 -35.87 -22.48
CA GLY A 616 6.04 -35.94 -23.80
C GLY A 616 7.14 -34.91 -24.03
N LEU A 617 7.47 -34.08 -23.04
CA LEU A 617 8.59 -33.16 -23.12
C LEU A 617 9.88 -33.85 -22.66
N GLU A 618 10.92 -33.73 -23.48
CA GLU A 618 12.31 -34.05 -23.13
C GLU A 618 12.98 -32.84 -22.49
N ARG A 619 14.17 -33.03 -21.88
CA ARG A 619 14.97 -31.96 -21.25
C ARG A 619 14.11 -31.05 -20.39
N THR A 620 13.40 -31.63 -19.42
CA THR A 620 12.46 -30.88 -18.57
C THR A 620 12.85 -30.97 -17.11
N ALA A 621 12.95 -29.81 -16.45
CA ALA A 621 13.06 -29.70 -15.01
C ALA A 621 11.73 -29.18 -14.42
N VAL A 622 11.22 -29.87 -13.39
CA VAL A 622 10.05 -29.45 -12.61
C VAL A 622 10.52 -29.07 -11.22
N MET A 623 10.32 -27.81 -10.87
CA MET A 623 10.91 -27.14 -9.71
C MET A 623 9.79 -26.55 -8.85
N GLY A 624 9.86 -26.73 -7.54
CA GLY A 624 8.94 -26.05 -6.65
C GLY A 624 8.90 -26.54 -5.22
N ASP A 625 8.09 -25.83 -4.45
CA ASP A 625 7.61 -26.26 -3.13
C ASP A 625 6.43 -27.21 -3.29
N PHE A 626 6.70 -28.48 -3.00
CA PHE A 626 5.72 -29.57 -3.07
C PHE A 626 4.92 -29.71 -1.77
N ASN A 627 5.29 -29.05 -0.67
CA ASN A 627 4.65 -29.22 0.64
C ASN A 627 4.45 -30.70 1.05
N ALA A 628 5.33 -31.58 0.57
CA ALA A 628 5.21 -33.02 0.68
C ALA A 628 6.58 -33.66 0.85
N GLN A 629 6.67 -34.67 1.72
CA GLN A 629 7.93 -35.34 2.03
C GLN A 629 8.15 -36.58 1.14
N SER A 630 9.39 -37.04 1.06
CA SER A 630 9.73 -38.29 0.40
C SER A 630 8.90 -39.44 0.96
N GLY A 631 8.29 -40.22 0.07
CA GLY A 631 7.45 -41.38 0.43
C GLY A 631 5.96 -41.06 0.52
N GLU A 632 5.54 -39.78 0.47
CA GLU A 632 4.12 -39.44 0.31
C GLU A 632 3.63 -39.81 -1.10
N PRO A 633 2.35 -40.24 -1.26
CA PRO A 633 1.82 -40.73 -2.54
C PRO A 633 2.03 -39.80 -3.73
N GLU A 634 1.81 -38.50 -3.53
CA GLU A 634 1.98 -37.45 -4.52
C GLU A 634 3.43 -37.32 -5.03
N ILE A 635 4.41 -37.57 -4.16
CA ILE A 635 5.84 -37.59 -4.54
C ILE A 635 6.17 -38.87 -5.31
N GLN A 636 5.60 -40.00 -4.89
CA GLN A 636 5.78 -41.27 -5.61
C GLN A 636 5.22 -41.22 -7.03
N MET A 637 4.12 -40.51 -7.26
CA MET A 637 3.55 -40.31 -8.61
C MET A 637 4.53 -39.65 -9.59
N ILE A 638 5.38 -38.73 -9.13
CA ILE A 638 6.39 -38.07 -9.97
C ILE A 638 7.51 -39.04 -10.32
N HIS A 639 7.97 -39.83 -9.34
CA HIS A 639 8.92 -40.92 -9.57
C HIS A 639 8.39 -41.95 -10.57
N ASP A 640 7.15 -42.40 -10.41
CA ASP A 640 6.51 -43.40 -11.28
C ASP A 640 6.32 -42.89 -12.71
N ALA A 641 6.22 -41.56 -12.88
CA ALA A 641 6.21 -40.91 -14.19
C ALA A 641 7.60 -40.82 -14.87
N GLY A 642 8.66 -41.33 -14.22
CA GLY A 642 10.01 -41.42 -14.78
C GLY A 642 10.89 -40.19 -14.52
N PHE A 643 10.47 -39.26 -13.67
CA PHE A 643 11.31 -38.14 -13.25
C PHE A 643 12.32 -38.56 -12.18
N ILE A 644 13.51 -37.97 -12.26
CA ILE A 644 14.62 -38.20 -11.33
C ILE A 644 14.64 -37.07 -10.29
N ASP A 645 14.57 -37.43 -9.02
CA ASP A 645 14.84 -36.52 -7.90
C ASP A 645 16.33 -36.19 -7.85
N SER A 646 16.68 -34.91 -8.08
CA SER A 646 18.07 -34.48 -8.13
C SER A 646 18.82 -34.64 -6.79
N GLN A 647 18.16 -34.48 -5.65
CA GLN A 647 18.78 -34.69 -4.33
C GLN A 647 19.04 -36.16 -4.08
N ALA A 648 18.06 -37.03 -4.32
CA ALA A 648 18.23 -38.47 -4.15
C ALA A 648 19.27 -39.05 -5.12
N ALA A 649 19.30 -38.58 -6.37
CA ALA A 649 20.29 -39.03 -7.37
C ALA A 649 21.74 -38.80 -6.95
N LEU A 650 22.01 -37.78 -6.14
CA LEU A 650 23.33 -37.47 -5.59
C LEU A 650 23.52 -37.91 -4.13
N GLY A 651 22.58 -38.66 -3.54
CA GLY A 651 22.63 -39.10 -2.14
C GLY A 651 22.61 -37.94 -1.13
N LYS A 652 21.90 -36.86 -1.47
CA LYS A 652 21.73 -35.62 -0.67
C LYS A 652 20.28 -35.45 -0.21
N ASP A 653 19.53 -36.54 -0.14
CA ASP A 653 18.13 -36.60 0.27
C ASP A 653 17.90 -36.21 1.73
N SER A 654 18.95 -36.20 2.56
CA SER A 654 18.93 -35.71 3.94
C SER A 654 19.07 -34.19 4.08
N GLN A 655 19.30 -33.45 2.98
CA GLN A 655 19.36 -31.98 3.01
C GLN A 655 17.93 -31.43 3.05
N LEU A 656 17.58 -30.82 4.18
CA LEU A 656 16.27 -30.23 4.46
C LEU A 656 16.15 -28.84 3.83
N THR A 657 14.93 -28.42 3.52
CA THR A 657 14.66 -27.19 2.77
C THR A 657 13.72 -26.24 3.50
N TRP A 658 12.78 -26.72 4.32
CA TRP A 658 11.93 -25.85 5.16
C TRP A 658 12.59 -25.55 6.51
N VAL A 659 12.58 -24.29 6.94
CA VAL A 659 13.35 -23.77 8.08
C VAL A 659 12.47 -22.93 9.01
N HIS A 660 12.57 -23.20 10.31
CA HIS A 660 12.07 -22.30 11.35
C HIS A 660 13.18 -22.09 12.39
N TYR A 661 14.10 -21.17 12.10
CA TYR A 661 15.44 -21.01 12.69
C TYR A 661 16.43 -22.14 12.39
N GLU A 662 15.97 -23.40 12.41
CA GLU A 662 16.73 -24.58 12.00
C GLU A 662 15.96 -25.36 10.90
N PRO A 663 16.65 -26.07 9.98
CA PRO A 663 15.98 -26.88 8.96
C PRO A 663 15.20 -28.07 9.56
N LEU A 664 13.98 -28.29 9.08
CA LEU A 664 13.01 -29.25 9.65
C LEU A 664 12.56 -30.32 8.66
N GLU A 665 12.14 -29.92 7.44
CA GLU A 665 11.53 -30.80 6.46
C GLU A 665 12.15 -30.58 5.08
N ARG A 666 12.13 -31.61 4.22
CA ARG A 666 12.46 -31.49 2.79
C ARG A 666 11.17 -31.50 2.00
N ILE A 667 10.77 -30.34 1.51
CA ILE A 667 9.51 -30.14 0.77
C ILE A 667 9.71 -29.42 -0.56
N ASP A 668 10.92 -28.93 -0.84
CA ASP A 668 11.29 -28.28 -2.09
C ASP A 668 12.09 -29.27 -2.95
N TYR A 669 11.78 -29.34 -4.24
CA TYR A 669 12.34 -30.35 -5.14
C TYR A 669 12.70 -29.78 -6.51
N ILE A 670 13.77 -30.33 -7.07
CA ILE A 670 14.09 -30.20 -8.50
C ILE A 670 14.08 -31.60 -9.11
N TRP A 671 13.05 -31.87 -9.89
CA TRP A 671 12.85 -33.09 -10.67
C TRP A 671 13.34 -32.89 -12.08
N VAL A 672 14.04 -33.87 -12.67
CA VAL A 672 14.50 -33.79 -14.06
C VAL A 672 14.12 -35.04 -14.86
N THR A 673 13.93 -34.89 -16.16
CA THR A 673 13.79 -36.03 -17.07
C THR A 673 15.11 -36.79 -17.20
N SER A 674 15.05 -38.08 -17.55
CA SER A 674 16.21 -38.99 -17.56
C SER A 674 17.32 -38.64 -18.56
N ASP A 675 17.05 -37.73 -19.49
CA ASP A 675 17.97 -37.22 -20.51
C ASP A 675 18.76 -35.98 -20.07
N ILE A 676 18.58 -35.52 -18.82
CA ILE A 676 19.39 -34.47 -18.18
C ILE A 676 20.43 -35.11 -17.25
N GLU A 677 21.70 -34.76 -17.41
CA GLU A 677 22.76 -35.18 -16.48
C GLU A 677 22.84 -34.21 -15.29
N ILE A 678 22.72 -34.72 -14.07
CA ILE A 678 22.90 -33.95 -12.84
C ILE A 678 24.37 -34.06 -12.42
N SER A 679 25.12 -32.95 -12.49
CA SER A 679 26.55 -32.93 -12.24
C SER A 679 26.93 -32.48 -10.81
N ASN A 680 26.09 -31.65 -10.19
CA ASN A 680 26.28 -31.17 -8.83
C ASN A 680 24.97 -30.63 -8.23
N LEU A 681 24.89 -30.62 -6.89
CA LEU A 681 23.75 -30.09 -6.14
C LEU A 681 24.19 -29.54 -4.79
N PHE A 682 23.61 -28.45 -4.33
CA PHE A 682 23.77 -27.99 -2.95
C PHE A 682 22.55 -27.18 -2.49
N VAL A 683 22.30 -27.21 -1.19
CA VAL A 683 21.26 -26.43 -0.51
C VAL A 683 21.95 -25.39 0.39
N PRO A 684 22.19 -24.15 -0.09
CA PRO A 684 22.86 -23.15 0.73
C PRO A 684 21.98 -22.70 1.88
N TYR A 685 22.52 -22.75 3.11
CA TYR A 685 21.83 -22.26 4.29
C TYR A 685 21.71 -20.73 4.24
N SER A 686 20.53 -20.21 4.57
CA SER A 686 20.22 -18.79 4.66
C SER A 686 19.08 -18.55 5.65
N THR A 687 18.98 -17.32 6.16
CA THR A 687 17.84 -16.84 6.95
C THR A 687 16.95 -15.89 6.15
N ALA A 688 17.23 -15.71 4.85
CA ALA A 688 16.55 -14.75 3.98
C ALA A 688 15.10 -15.15 3.61
N SER A 689 14.73 -16.41 3.83
CA SER A 689 13.41 -17.00 3.63
C SER A 689 13.22 -18.09 4.70
N ASP A 690 11.99 -18.51 4.95
CA ASP A 690 11.69 -19.72 5.74
C ASP A 690 11.87 -21.02 4.93
N HIS A 691 12.29 -20.91 3.67
CA HIS A 691 12.83 -22.00 2.87
C HIS A 691 14.31 -21.79 2.55
N LEU A 692 15.03 -22.88 2.31
CA LEU A 692 16.36 -22.91 1.73
C LEU A 692 16.25 -23.22 0.25
N PRO A 693 17.04 -22.55 -0.59
CA PRO A 693 17.04 -22.82 -2.01
C PRO A 693 17.68 -24.17 -2.34
N VAL A 694 17.21 -24.84 -3.39
CA VAL A 694 17.84 -26.02 -3.96
C VAL A 694 18.54 -25.61 -5.25
N VAL A 695 19.84 -25.86 -5.37
CA VAL A 695 20.66 -25.43 -6.51
C VAL A 695 21.27 -26.64 -7.20
N VAL A 696 21.10 -26.75 -8.52
CA VAL A 696 21.54 -27.91 -9.32
C VAL A 696 22.31 -27.45 -10.55
N ASP A 697 23.43 -28.11 -10.82
CA ASP A 697 24.18 -27.98 -12.07
C ASP A 697 23.82 -29.13 -13.01
N ILE A 698 23.29 -28.78 -14.19
CA ILE A 698 22.80 -29.73 -15.20
C ILE A 698 23.58 -29.61 -16.52
N ARG A 699 23.66 -30.70 -17.28
CA ARG A 699 24.30 -30.78 -18.60
C ARG A 699 23.42 -31.41 -19.67
#